data_AF-W6Y3F9-F1
#
_entry.id   AF-W6Y3F9-F1
#
_cell.length_a   1.000
_cell.length_b   1.000
_cell.length_c   1.000
_cell.angle_alpha   90.00
_cell.angle_beta   90.00
_cell.angle_gamma   90.00
#
_symmetry.space_group_name_H-M   'P 1'
#
loop_
_entity.id
_entity.type
_entity.pdbx_description
1 polymer ?
#
loop_
_entity_poly.entity_id
_entity_poly.type
_entity_poly.pdbx_seq_one_letter_code
_entity_poly.pdbx_strand_id
1 'polypeptide(L)'
;MRRRSSADPSADHDDAHPQPAPSSDHDDSLNCHSAALLLNAPDSAHPATAYLQPSMAHQKPPLAMPALAKDMMPHSAADGHTTTCRQRLRNPWAFSPYTLVTTLAAFVAMFLMAQSFLLRQQDVKGCGMSYMRPSYTRFSQFDTEHTRFATKYSLYLYREASLDQDSRVQGVPVLFIPGNAGSYKQVRSLAAEAAYHYHNTVQHDLDAGKAGKRPLDFFSVDFNEDITAFHGQTLLDQAEYLNDAVTYILSLYHTPDKFLRDPNLPDPTSVIIVGHSMGGVVARTMLTMPNYQANSINTIITLAAPHARPPVSFDGDIVRTYKGVNDYWRRAYAQKWAIDNPLWHVTLISIAGGSLDTMISSDYTSISSLVPETHGFTVFSTSMPNVWTGIDHLAITWCDQHRKVVVRALYDVIDVSRATQTVPRAERMRGFKKWFLTGLEDAAEKTLPQKEAKTLLTLEANSAIISEGERLVLRSLGKSQRSPNAHLMPIPPHAQGKKFTLLTSEQLDVPGSHGMLEVLFCSVFTSQPGHSTTLFSMNMDFSGDSSGATRLACKNAASDVIALPASTRHSVHPFETNQRPFSYLQYNMEHLSEHQFVAVVDKAHEPHAGWVVAEFSSAFDSQIDVDTGLQRLLTTGLSFRLPSHRSLVTTIKVPALNSALLAYNIHIGKQACDAGELFAPLLRQYVTDVHESRFSVNVRDTGISLHGIAPYMPPALHAKQPQNGLSLQIWSDPTCDSSIEINLSVDILGSLGKLWMRYRIVFAAFPILIVTLVLRQQFRTYDNIGVFMSFTQGLNECLKSSLPLALSALTFLSIALATAQHQSKKWMLGSNPNTMALFDDANNELLLGSDDTFFWFLVPLFGLMCIGICVAINYIAMILELIFASLYSVFLPAKLRKDEGGRSPSAFAVTSNRRRVITTCILLSLVSTVIPYHFAYVVLCLVQLATTVRAFRLARDSGIDSNYNFYNYAHSIFILMLWILPINLPVLVVWIRNLAVHWLTPFSSHHNILSIMPFILLVETLSTGRMVPRAGFRVSFFTNILLFSIGAYAAVYGVTYAYVLHHLANILCAWLVAIHFDPSTWPPKRAVSSAVALEDKNSDGKTKKRP
;
A
#
# COMPACT_ATOMS: atom_id res chain seq x y z
N MET A 1 -1.18 7.39 64.43
CA MET A 1 -0.53 6.62 65.52
C MET A 1 0.89 6.27 65.07
N ARG A 2 1.83 6.38 66.01
CA ARG A 2 3.32 6.40 65.93
C ARG A 2 3.91 5.35 64.97
N ARG A 3 5.06 5.47 64.28
CA ARG A 3 6.21 6.40 64.07
C ARG A 3 7.42 5.45 63.88
N ARG A 4 8.21 5.66 62.81
CA ARG A 4 9.71 5.61 62.74
C ARG A 4 10.45 4.30 63.15
N SER A 5 11.30 3.72 62.30
CA SER A 5 12.68 4.11 61.87
C SER A 5 13.69 3.12 62.51
N SER A 6 14.50 2.42 61.72
CA SER A 6 15.90 2.75 61.38
C SER A 6 16.96 2.14 62.31
N ALA A 7 18.03 1.63 61.67
CA ALA A 7 19.43 1.52 62.12
C ALA A 7 19.85 0.30 62.99
N ASP A 8 20.73 -0.53 62.41
CA ASP A 8 22.13 -0.89 62.82
C ASP A 8 22.51 -0.82 64.32
N PRO A 9 23.53 -1.58 64.84
CA PRO A 9 24.78 -1.96 64.15
C PRO A 9 25.45 -3.31 64.57
N SER A 10 26.59 -3.52 63.92
CA SER A 10 27.75 -4.42 64.06
C SER A 10 28.37 -4.71 65.45
N ALA A 11 29.23 -5.76 65.44
CA ALA A 11 30.42 -6.07 66.29
C ALA A 11 30.24 -7.28 67.23
N ASP A 12 31.22 -8.13 67.53
CA ASP A 12 32.42 -8.66 66.84
C ASP A 12 32.93 -9.82 67.72
N HIS A 13 33.76 -10.70 67.14
CA HIS A 13 34.80 -11.53 67.78
C HIS A 13 34.55 -12.94 68.39
N ASP A 14 35.17 -13.91 67.69
CA ASP A 14 36.15 -14.94 68.17
C ASP A 14 35.88 -16.44 67.93
N ASP A 15 36.54 -16.92 66.86
CA ASP A 15 37.45 -18.08 66.73
C ASP A 15 37.02 -19.53 67.07
N ALA A 16 36.94 -20.39 66.03
CA ALA A 16 37.94 -21.43 65.70
C ALA A 16 37.39 -22.63 64.86
N HIS A 17 37.92 -22.80 63.63
CA HIS A 17 38.09 -24.03 62.80
C HIS A 17 36.89 -24.90 62.32
N PRO A 18 37.01 -25.68 61.21
CA PRO A 18 37.37 -25.31 59.82
C PRO A 18 36.27 -25.72 58.79
N GLN A 19 36.35 -25.15 57.57
CA GLN A 19 35.40 -25.32 56.46
C GLN A 19 35.22 -26.77 55.94
N PRO A 20 34.07 -27.04 55.31
CA PRO A 20 34.11 -27.33 53.87
C PRO A 20 33.17 -26.43 53.06
N ALA A 21 33.63 -26.10 51.85
CA ALA A 21 32.98 -25.28 50.83
C ALA A 21 31.65 -25.87 50.33
N PRO A 22 30.69 -25.03 49.88
CA PRO A 22 29.56 -25.49 49.09
C PRO A 22 29.97 -25.63 47.61
N SER A 23 29.56 -26.76 47.06
CA SER A 23 29.65 -27.16 45.67
C SER A 23 29.10 -26.11 44.71
N SER A 24 29.94 -25.72 43.75
CA SER A 24 29.53 -25.18 42.46
C SER A 24 28.73 -26.24 41.71
N ASP A 25 27.42 -26.04 41.54
CA ASP A 25 26.64 -26.82 40.58
C ASP A 25 27.09 -26.42 39.17
N HIS A 26 27.72 -27.39 38.50
CA HIS A 26 28.16 -27.29 37.12
C HIS A 26 26.95 -27.22 36.18
N ASP A 27 26.92 -26.16 35.36
CA ASP A 27 26.14 -26.08 34.13
C ASP A 27 26.63 -27.16 33.13
N ASP A 28 25.88 -28.26 33.01
CA ASP A 28 26.08 -29.26 31.94
C ASP A 28 25.42 -28.79 30.63
N SER A 29 26.09 -27.86 29.94
CA SER A 29 25.82 -27.57 28.52
C SER A 29 26.69 -28.45 27.61
N LEU A 30 26.33 -29.73 27.45
CA LEU A 30 27.03 -30.64 26.54
C LEU A 30 26.47 -30.58 25.10
N ASN A 31 27.31 -30.09 24.18
CA ASN A 31 27.08 -30.02 22.73
C ASN A 31 27.08 -31.41 22.08
N CYS A 32 26.01 -31.81 21.36
CA CYS A 32 25.96 -33.04 20.53
C CYS A 32 26.88 -32.98 19.26
N HIS A 33 27.86 -32.07 19.16
CA HIS A 33 28.64 -31.80 17.93
C HIS A 33 30.11 -32.26 17.92
N SER A 34 30.68 -32.80 19.00
CA SER A 34 32.13 -33.05 19.07
C SER A 34 32.63 -34.43 18.61
N ALA A 35 31.82 -35.24 17.91
CA ALA A 35 32.24 -36.59 17.49
C ALA A 35 32.70 -36.72 16.01
N ALA A 36 32.91 -35.62 15.28
CA ALA A 36 33.16 -35.67 13.83
C ALA A 36 34.43 -34.94 13.34
N LEU A 37 35.39 -34.67 14.23
CA LEU A 37 36.68 -34.08 13.84
C LEU A 37 37.81 -34.85 14.50
N LEU A 38 38.29 -35.90 13.83
CA LEU A 38 39.66 -36.41 13.91
C LEU A 38 39.81 -37.51 12.86
N LEU A 39 40.38 -37.17 11.71
CA LEU A 39 41.23 -38.02 10.88
C LEU A 39 41.62 -37.25 9.60
N ASN A 40 42.87 -36.79 9.55
CA ASN A 40 43.79 -36.96 8.41
C ASN A 40 45.07 -36.15 8.64
N ALA A 41 46.18 -36.83 8.91
CA ALA A 41 47.48 -36.51 8.33
C ALA A 41 48.40 -37.76 8.45
N PRO A 42 49.23 -38.05 7.44
CA PRO A 42 50.06 -39.25 7.37
C PRO A 42 51.43 -39.02 8.01
N ASP A 43 52.13 -40.09 8.39
CA ASP A 43 53.60 -40.12 8.22
C ASP A 43 54.20 -41.52 8.35
N SER A 44 55.21 -41.72 7.52
CA SER A 44 56.08 -42.89 7.34
C SER A 44 57.21 -42.97 8.37
N ALA A 45 57.56 -44.18 8.84
CA ALA A 45 58.94 -44.72 8.89
C ALA A 45 59.04 -45.99 9.78
N HIS A 46 59.75 -46.99 9.26
CA HIS A 46 60.26 -48.22 9.90
C HIS A 46 61.52 -47.94 10.76
N PRO A 47 62.23 -48.94 11.35
CA PRO A 47 61.82 -50.20 12.04
C PRO A 47 62.62 -50.44 13.35
N ALA A 48 62.26 -51.45 14.18
CA ALA A 48 63.25 -52.28 14.89
C ALA A 48 62.64 -53.57 15.49
N THR A 49 63.38 -54.64 15.27
CA THR A 49 63.32 -56.05 15.70
C THR A 49 63.43 -56.30 17.21
N ALA A 50 62.79 -57.37 17.72
CA ALA A 50 63.46 -58.60 18.21
C ALA A 50 62.62 -59.43 19.22
N TYR A 51 62.38 -60.70 18.85
CA TYR A 51 62.53 -61.94 19.65
C TYR A 51 61.81 -62.13 21.01
N LEU A 52 60.85 -63.06 21.07
CA LEU A 52 61.04 -64.46 21.58
C LEU A 52 59.68 -65.17 21.82
N GLN A 53 59.43 -66.24 21.06
CA GLN A 53 58.65 -67.44 21.42
C GLN A 53 59.57 -68.42 22.21
N PRO A 54 59.18 -69.64 22.67
CA PRO A 54 57.96 -70.44 22.43
C PRO A 54 57.38 -71.22 23.65
N SER A 55 56.23 -71.89 23.46
CA SER A 55 55.88 -73.26 23.95
C SER A 55 54.36 -73.48 23.79
N MET A 56 53.81 -74.19 22.78
CA MET A 56 53.62 -75.66 22.68
C MET A 56 52.97 -76.25 23.96
N ALA A 57 51.90 -77.06 23.98
CA ALA A 57 51.18 -77.82 22.95
C ALA A 57 49.81 -78.33 23.49
N HIS A 58 48.95 -78.80 22.56
CA HIS A 58 47.89 -79.83 22.68
C HIS A 58 46.72 -79.60 23.69
N GLN A 59 45.44 -79.91 23.43
CA GLN A 59 44.80 -80.95 22.62
C GLN A 59 43.31 -80.57 22.35
N LYS A 60 42.61 -81.33 21.50
CA LYS A 60 41.26 -81.07 20.94
C LYS A 60 40.22 -82.11 21.47
N PRO A 61 38.93 -82.06 21.06
CA PRO A 61 37.70 -81.68 21.79
C PRO A 61 36.89 -82.90 22.34
N PRO A 62 35.64 -82.79 22.86
CA PRO A 62 34.44 -82.88 21.98
C PRO A 62 33.12 -82.22 22.50
N LEU A 63 32.07 -82.46 21.69
CA LEU A 63 30.66 -82.04 21.62
C LEU A 63 29.75 -82.06 22.88
N ALA A 64 28.70 -81.23 22.75
CA ALA A 64 27.26 -81.44 23.10
C ALA A 64 26.65 -80.60 24.25
N MET A 65 25.51 -79.96 23.90
CA MET A 65 24.57 -79.11 24.69
C MET A 65 23.89 -79.87 25.86
N PRO A 66 23.09 -79.29 26.81
CA PRO A 66 22.36 -77.99 26.79
C PRO A 66 22.15 -77.21 28.14
N ALA A 67 21.52 -76.03 28.00
CA ALA A 67 20.61 -75.36 28.96
C ALA A 67 21.13 -74.56 30.19
N LEU A 68 20.81 -73.25 30.14
CA LEU A 68 20.25 -72.34 31.18
C LEU A 68 21.05 -72.02 32.46
N ALA A 69 21.64 -70.82 32.50
CA ALA A 69 21.33 -69.71 33.42
C ALA A 69 22.57 -68.85 33.80
N LYS A 70 22.34 -67.52 33.78
CA LYS A 70 23.08 -66.43 34.44
C LYS A 70 24.57 -66.25 34.12
N ASP A 71 24.87 -65.15 33.42
CA ASP A 71 25.61 -64.06 34.06
C ASP A 71 25.26 -62.71 33.43
N MET A 72 25.09 -61.71 34.30
CA MET A 72 24.65 -60.36 34.02
C MET A 72 25.71 -59.42 34.60
N MET A 73 26.04 -58.37 33.83
CA MET A 73 26.67 -57.06 34.16
C MET A 73 27.74 -56.68 33.09
N PRO A 74 27.99 -55.39 32.82
CA PRO A 74 27.06 -54.44 32.19
C PRO A 74 27.73 -53.68 31.01
N HIS A 75 27.00 -53.43 29.92
CA HIS A 75 27.46 -52.51 28.87
C HIS A 75 27.22 -51.05 29.28
N SER A 76 28.30 -50.27 29.22
CA SER A 76 28.45 -48.90 29.71
C SER A 76 27.91 -47.81 28.75
N ALA A 77 27.06 -46.94 29.29
CA ALA A 77 26.86 -45.48 29.09
C ALA A 77 26.90 -44.80 27.70
N ALA A 78 27.53 -45.32 26.65
CA ALA A 78 27.66 -44.63 25.35
C ALA A 78 26.38 -44.69 24.50
N ASP A 79 25.59 -45.76 24.61
CA ASP A 79 24.31 -45.91 23.87
C ASP A 79 23.15 -45.11 24.51
N GLY A 80 23.26 -44.75 25.79
CA GLY A 80 22.25 -43.94 26.50
C GLY A 80 22.24 -42.46 26.06
N HIS A 81 23.40 -41.90 25.71
CA HIS A 81 23.53 -40.51 25.25
C HIS A 81 23.09 -40.32 23.78
N THR A 82 23.34 -41.31 22.92
CA THR A 82 22.89 -41.25 21.52
C THR A 82 21.37 -41.43 21.39
N THR A 83 20.76 -42.24 22.24
CA THR A 83 19.30 -42.44 22.29
C THR A 83 18.55 -41.22 22.84
N THR A 84 19.04 -40.59 23.91
CA THR A 84 18.45 -39.33 24.44
C THR A 84 18.58 -38.15 23.48
N CYS A 85 19.73 -37.97 22.81
CA CYS A 85 19.90 -36.92 21.78
C CYS A 85 18.97 -37.18 20.57
N ARG A 86 18.78 -38.44 20.14
CA ARG A 86 17.83 -38.81 19.07
C ARG A 86 16.36 -38.60 19.45
N GLN A 87 15.98 -38.87 20.70
CA GLN A 87 14.62 -38.61 21.19
C GLN A 87 14.32 -37.11 21.26
N ARG A 88 15.28 -36.28 21.68
CA ARG A 88 15.14 -34.82 21.73
C ARG A 88 14.95 -34.20 20.34
N LEU A 89 15.68 -34.68 19.32
CA LEU A 89 15.54 -34.24 17.93
C LEU A 89 14.18 -34.56 17.29
N ARG A 90 13.42 -35.49 17.89
CA ARG A 90 12.15 -35.99 17.36
C ARG A 90 10.93 -35.47 18.11
N ASN A 91 11.10 -34.81 19.25
CA ASN A 91 9.98 -34.27 19.99
C ASN A 91 9.28 -33.17 19.15
N PRO A 92 8.01 -33.38 18.71
CA PRO A 92 7.29 -32.38 17.93
C PRO A 92 6.93 -31.14 18.77
N TRP A 93 6.81 -31.30 20.09
CA TRP A 93 6.47 -30.25 21.06
C TRP A 93 7.71 -29.68 21.77
N ALA A 94 8.90 -29.82 21.18
CA ALA A 94 10.13 -29.31 21.79
C ALA A 94 10.04 -27.77 21.95
N PHE A 95 9.95 -27.29 23.19
CA PHE A 95 9.86 -25.87 23.47
C PHE A 95 11.16 -25.38 24.11
N SER A 96 11.97 -24.69 23.32
CA SER A 96 13.23 -24.08 23.74
C SER A 96 12.96 -22.72 24.40
N PRO A 97 13.69 -22.33 25.46
CA PRO A 97 13.54 -21.01 26.07
C PRO A 97 13.82 -19.88 25.04
N TYR A 98 14.73 -20.11 24.08
CA TYR A 98 14.98 -19.16 22.99
C TYR A 98 13.77 -18.99 22.08
N THR A 99 13.07 -20.08 21.75
CA THR A 99 11.82 -20.04 20.96
C THR A 99 10.71 -19.32 21.73
N LEU A 100 10.61 -19.53 23.06
CA LEU A 100 9.64 -18.81 23.90
C LEU A 100 9.91 -17.30 23.89
N VAL A 101 11.14 -16.88 24.16
CA VAL A 101 11.49 -15.45 24.25
C VAL A 101 11.31 -14.76 22.90
N THR A 102 11.77 -15.39 21.81
CA THR A 102 11.62 -14.84 20.45
C THR A 102 10.16 -14.74 20.02
N THR A 103 9.34 -15.74 20.32
CA THR A 103 7.89 -15.69 20.02
C THR A 103 7.17 -14.64 20.85
N LEU A 104 7.47 -14.53 22.15
CA LEU A 104 6.88 -13.49 23.00
C LEU A 104 7.24 -12.09 22.48
N ALA A 105 8.51 -11.85 22.15
CA ALA A 105 8.95 -10.58 21.57
C ALA A 105 8.25 -10.29 20.23
N ALA A 106 8.10 -11.30 19.36
CA ALA A 106 7.40 -11.19 18.10
C ALA A 106 5.91 -10.83 18.28
N PHE A 107 5.22 -11.47 19.24
CA PHE A 107 3.82 -11.16 19.55
C PHE A 107 3.66 -9.76 20.14
N VAL A 108 4.57 -9.31 20.99
CA VAL A 108 4.58 -7.92 21.50
C VAL A 108 4.77 -6.94 20.34
N ALA A 109 5.72 -7.17 19.44
CA ALA A 109 5.93 -6.30 18.28
C ALA A 109 4.70 -6.26 17.34
N MET A 110 4.08 -7.41 17.07
CA MET A 110 2.83 -7.48 16.29
C MET A 110 1.67 -6.79 16.99
N PHE A 111 1.52 -6.98 18.30
CA PHE A 111 0.49 -6.33 19.10
C PHE A 111 0.65 -4.81 19.06
N LEU A 112 1.87 -4.29 19.24
CA LEU A 112 2.15 -2.85 19.16
C LEU A 112 1.87 -2.30 17.76
N MET A 113 2.24 -3.02 16.70
CA MET A 113 1.92 -2.62 15.33
C MET A 113 0.41 -2.58 15.08
N ALA A 114 -0.32 -3.62 15.50
CA ALA A 114 -1.77 -3.70 15.36
C ALA A 114 -2.49 -2.63 16.19
N GLN A 115 -2.09 -2.45 17.45
CA GLN A 115 -2.62 -1.41 18.33
C GLN A 115 -2.37 -0.02 17.74
N SER A 116 -1.18 0.23 17.21
CA SER A 116 -0.84 1.50 16.57
C SER A 116 -1.70 1.73 15.32
N PHE A 117 -1.79 0.75 14.42
CA PHE A 117 -2.60 0.85 13.21
C PHE A 117 -4.09 1.09 13.51
N LEU A 118 -4.63 0.46 14.56
CA LEU A 118 -6.04 0.53 14.91
C LEU A 118 -6.42 1.72 15.79
N LEU A 119 -5.49 2.33 16.53
CA LEU A 119 -5.81 3.32 17.57
C LEU A 119 -4.96 4.60 17.55
N ARG A 120 -3.81 4.64 16.86
CA ARG A 120 -2.87 5.78 16.89
C ARG A 120 -2.80 6.45 15.52
N GLN A 121 -2.64 7.78 15.51
CA GLN A 121 -2.42 8.57 14.29
C GLN A 121 -3.48 8.31 13.19
N GLN A 122 -4.73 8.08 13.60
CA GLN A 122 -5.87 7.94 12.72
C GLN A 122 -6.52 9.28 12.45
N ASP A 123 -6.93 9.51 11.20
CA ASP A 123 -7.67 10.72 10.86
C ASP A 123 -9.10 10.64 11.38
N VAL A 124 -9.67 11.80 11.70
CA VAL A 124 -11.07 11.89 12.09
C VAL A 124 -11.94 11.71 10.85
N LYS A 125 -12.93 10.83 10.95
CA LYS A 125 -13.92 10.58 9.90
C LYS A 125 -14.87 11.78 9.79
N GLY A 126 -14.76 12.55 8.71
CA GLY A 126 -15.59 13.75 8.49
C GLY A 126 -16.66 13.64 7.42
N CYS A 127 -16.78 12.50 6.75
CA CYS A 127 -17.70 12.37 5.61
C CYS A 127 -19.17 12.42 6.03
N GLY A 128 -19.88 13.41 5.48
CA GLY A 128 -21.33 13.51 5.58
C GLY A 128 -22.01 12.45 4.71
N MET A 129 -23.10 11.88 5.23
CA MET A 129 -23.95 10.95 4.47
C MET A 129 -24.66 11.67 3.33
N SER A 130 -24.74 11.02 2.17
CA SER A 130 -25.51 11.47 1.02
C SER A 130 -26.80 10.67 0.85
N TYR A 131 -27.84 11.32 0.32
CA TYR A 131 -29.16 10.72 0.08
C TYR A 131 -29.57 10.94 -1.38
N MET A 132 -30.28 9.95 -1.95
CA MET A 132 -30.63 9.91 -3.37
C MET A 132 -31.78 8.93 -3.64
N ARG A 133 -32.41 9.03 -4.81
CA ARG A 133 -33.50 8.15 -5.28
C ARG A 133 -33.12 7.54 -6.64
N PRO A 134 -32.21 6.55 -6.63
CA PRO A 134 -31.59 6.07 -7.84
C PRO A 134 -32.56 5.23 -8.67
N SER A 135 -32.63 5.53 -9.97
CA SER A 135 -33.27 4.73 -11.00
C SER A 135 -32.23 4.34 -12.05
N TYR A 136 -32.31 3.13 -12.58
CA TYR A 136 -31.34 2.62 -13.55
C TYR A 136 -32.05 2.07 -14.77
N THR A 137 -31.69 2.59 -15.94
CA THR A 137 -32.16 2.09 -17.23
C THR A 137 -31.08 1.18 -17.83
N ARG A 138 -31.39 -0.10 -18.02
CA ARG A 138 -30.47 -1.06 -18.65
C ARG A 138 -30.55 -0.96 -20.17
N PHE A 139 -29.41 -0.92 -20.86
CA PHE A 139 -29.38 -1.00 -22.32
C PHE A 139 -29.32 -2.45 -22.80
N SER A 140 -30.48 -3.05 -23.07
CA SER A 140 -30.57 -4.42 -23.60
C SER A 140 -30.10 -4.55 -25.06
N GLN A 141 -30.03 -3.43 -25.80
CA GLN A 141 -29.58 -3.38 -27.19
C GLN A 141 -28.04 -3.36 -27.32
N PHE A 142 -27.32 -3.16 -26.22
CA PHE A 142 -25.87 -3.35 -26.19
C PHE A 142 -25.58 -4.84 -25.98
N ASP A 143 -25.86 -5.60 -27.03
CA ASP A 143 -25.87 -7.07 -27.05
C ASP A 143 -24.63 -7.64 -27.76
N THR A 144 -24.68 -8.93 -28.10
CA THR A 144 -23.58 -9.66 -28.73
C THR A 144 -23.19 -9.15 -30.12
N GLU A 145 -24.01 -8.30 -30.76
CA GLU A 145 -23.64 -7.64 -32.01
C GLU A 145 -22.57 -6.56 -31.79
N HIS A 146 -22.55 -5.98 -30.59
CA HIS A 146 -21.66 -4.87 -30.23
C HIS A 146 -20.41 -5.36 -29.49
N THR A 147 -20.55 -6.34 -28.61
CA THR A 147 -19.44 -6.84 -27.81
C THR A 147 -19.59 -8.30 -27.43
N ARG A 148 -18.49 -9.05 -27.47
CA ARG A 148 -18.47 -10.47 -27.06
C ARG A 148 -18.76 -10.67 -25.56
N PHE A 149 -18.67 -9.62 -24.75
CA PHE A 149 -18.93 -9.68 -23.32
C PHE A 149 -20.37 -9.29 -22.94
N ALA A 150 -21.28 -9.09 -23.89
CA ALA A 150 -22.65 -8.63 -23.60
C ALA A 150 -23.47 -9.59 -22.73
N THR A 151 -23.12 -10.87 -22.73
CA THR A 151 -23.72 -11.87 -21.83
C THR A 151 -23.13 -11.83 -20.42
N LYS A 152 -21.92 -11.29 -20.27
CA LYS A 152 -21.19 -11.21 -19.00
C LYS A 152 -21.37 -9.86 -18.31
N TYR A 153 -21.30 -8.75 -19.04
CA TYR A 153 -21.36 -7.40 -18.47
C TYR A 153 -22.62 -6.69 -18.95
N SER A 154 -23.00 -5.60 -18.27
CA SER A 154 -24.18 -4.82 -18.65
C SER A 154 -23.96 -3.33 -18.45
N LEU A 155 -24.51 -2.53 -19.37
CA LEU A 155 -24.45 -1.08 -19.35
C LEU A 155 -25.77 -0.49 -18.84
N TYR A 156 -25.67 0.49 -17.95
CA TYR A 156 -26.79 1.18 -17.34
C TYR A 156 -26.65 2.70 -17.50
N LEU A 157 -27.78 3.37 -17.67
CA LEU A 157 -27.92 4.82 -17.51
C LEU A 157 -28.56 5.11 -16.15
N TYR A 158 -27.90 5.96 -15.37
CA TYR A 158 -28.44 6.44 -14.10
C TYR A 158 -29.45 7.57 -14.34
N ARG A 159 -30.54 7.55 -13.59
CA ARG A 159 -31.58 8.58 -13.54
C ARG A 159 -32.01 8.83 -12.10
N GLU A 160 -32.21 10.08 -11.71
CA GLU A 160 -32.76 10.39 -10.37
C GLU A 160 -34.29 10.42 -10.46
N ALA A 161 -34.98 9.47 -9.82
CA ALA A 161 -36.39 9.14 -10.05
C ALA A 161 -37.40 10.31 -9.85
N SER A 162 -36.99 11.39 -9.21
CA SER A 162 -37.80 12.61 -9.02
C SER A 162 -37.46 13.77 -9.96
N LEU A 163 -36.34 13.70 -10.69
CA LEU A 163 -35.86 14.78 -11.56
C LEU A 163 -35.79 14.33 -13.03
N ASP A 164 -35.24 13.15 -13.27
CA ASP A 164 -34.98 12.64 -14.62
C ASP A 164 -35.81 11.37 -14.87
N GLN A 165 -36.99 11.52 -15.47
CA GLN A 165 -37.88 10.38 -15.75
C GLN A 165 -37.69 9.82 -17.18
N ASP A 166 -37.02 10.57 -18.06
CA ASP A 166 -36.80 10.16 -19.45
C ASP A 166 -35.55 9.27 -19.58
N SER A 167 -35.70 8.15 -20.29
CA SER A 167 -34.61 7.21 -20.59
C SER A 167 -33.69 7.64 -21.73
N ARG A 168 -34.03 8.69 -22.49
CA ARG A 168 -33.23 9.24 -23.59
C ARG A 168 -32.05 10.07 -23.08
N VAL A 169 -30.96 10.12 -23.84
CA VAL A 169 -29.77 10.92 -23.53
C VAL A 169 -30.00 12.40 -23.86
N GLN A 170 -29.48 13.32 -23.04
CA GLN A 170 -29.83 14.75 -23.08
C GLN A 170 -28.61 15.68 -22.98
N GLY A 171 -27.49 15.18 -22.47
CA GLY A 171 -26.40 16.01 -21.99
C GLY A 171 -25.02 15.46 -22.34
N VAL A 172 -24.05 15.73 -21.47
CA VAL A 172 -22.66 15.29 -21.68
C VAL A 172 -22.49 13.86 -21.17
N PRO A 173 -21.97 12.92 -21.98
CA PRO A 173 -21.77 11.55 -21.55
C PRO A 173 -20.64 11.42 -20.53
N VAL A 174 -20.95 10.80 -19.39
CA VAL A 174 -19.98 10.45 -18.35
C VAL A 174 -20.09 8.95 -18.07
N LEU A 175 -18.99 8.21 -18.16
CA LEU A 175 -18.94 6.79 -17.87
C LEU A 175 -18.25 6.54 -16.52
N PHE A 176 -19.00 6.00 -15.57
CA PHE A 176 -18.49 5.57 -14.28
C PHE A 176 -18.09 4.09 -14.30
N ILE A 177 -16.83 3.82 -13.93
CA ILE A 177 -16.25 2.48 -13.87
C ILE A 177 -16.09 2.09 -12.38
N PRO A 178 -16.81 1.06 -11.90
CA PRO A 178 -16.73 0.64 -10.51
C PRO A 178 -15.40 -0.06 -10.16
N GLY A 179 -15.15 -0.19 -8.86
CA GLY A 179 -13.95 -0.82 -8.31
C GLY A 179 -13.96 -2.34 -8.30
N ASN A 180 -12.93 -2.92 -7.67
CA ASN A 180 -12.81 -4.37 -7.46
C ASN A 180 -14.03 -4.90 -6.69
N ALA A 181 -14.69 -5.94 -7.23
CA ALA A 181 -15.95 -6.45 -6.70
C ALA A 181 -17.04 -5.39 -6.47
N GLY A 182 -16.96 -4.27 -7.20
CA GLY A 182 -17.93 -3.19 -7.17
C GLY A 182 -19.07 -3.43 -8.15
N SER A 183 -20.23 -2.85 -7.85
CA SER A 183 -21.38 -2.84 -8.76
C SER A 183 -21.57 -1.46 -9.40
N TYR A 184 -22.32 -1.43 -10.50
CA TYR A 184 -22.78 -0.20 -11.17
C TYR A 184 -23.46 0.80 -10.22
N LYS A 185 -23.92 0.34 -9.05
CA LYS A 185 -24.58 1.19 -8.04
C LYS A 185 -23.62 2.16 -7.36
N GLN A 186 -22.31 1.97 -7.44
CA GLN A 186 -21.32 2.89 -6.84
C GLN A 186 -21.41 4.32 -7.41
N VAL A 187 -21.92 4.50 -8.64
CA VAL A 187 -22.10 5.81 -9.29
C VAL A 187 -23.13 6.71 -8.59
N ARG A 188 -24.05 6.10 -7.84
CA ARG A 188 -25.33 6.72 -7.43
C ARG A 188 -25.20 8.09 -6.78
N SER A 189 -24.22 8.28 -5.91
CA SER A 189 -24.08 9.51 -5.12
C SER A 189 -23.57 10.66 -5.97
N LEU A 190 -22.64 10.38 -6.88
CA LEU A 190 -22.09 11.36 -7.83
C LEU A 190 -23.15 11.76 -8.86
N ALA A 191 -23.84 10.77 -9.46
CA ALA A 191 -24.85 11.04 -10.47
C ALA A 191 -26.08 11.77 -9.88
N ALA A 192 -26.52 11.41 -8.67
CA ALA A 192 -27.57 12.14 -7.96
C ALA A 192 -27.16 13.61 -7.74
N GLU A 193 -25.96 13.86 -7.23
CA GLU A 193 -25.48 15.23 -7.02
C GLU A 193 -25.41 16.02 -8.34
N ALA A 194 -25.02 15.39 -9.45
CA ALA A 194 -25.02 16.04 -10.76
C ALA A 194 -26.42 16.44 -11.23
N ALA A 195 -27.43 15.59 -11.01
CA ALA A 195 -28.82 15.90 -11.32
C ALA A 195 -29.36 17.03 -10.43
N TYR A 196 -29.16 16.94 -9.11
CA TYR A 196 -29.57 18.00 -8.17
C TYR A 196 -28.89 19.34 -8.44
N HIS A 197 -27.59 19.34 -8.73
CA HIS A 197 -26.84 20.55 -9.04
C HIS A 197 -27.31 21.21 -10.34
N TYR A 198 -27.60 20.40 -11.37
CA TYR A 198 -28.17 20.92 -12.62
C TYR A 198 -29.53 21.58 -12.38
N HIS A 199 -30.44 20.82 -11.77
CA HIS A 199 -31.82 21.22 -11.57
C HIS A 199 -31.93 22.45 -10.65
N ASN A 200 -31.16 22.48 -9.56
CA ASN A 200 -31.30 23.56 -8.59
C ASN A 200 -30.52 24.82 -8.99
N THR A 201 -29.37 24.66 -9.66
CA THR A 201 -28.43 25.76 -9.89
C THR A 201 -28.21 26.04 -11.37
N VAL A 202 -27.68 25.08 -12.13
CA VAL A 202 -27.14 25.33 -13.49
C VAL A 202 -28.24 25.71 -14.49
N GLN A 203 -29.42 25.08 -14.42
CA GLN A 203 -30.50 25.34 -15.38
C GLN A 203 -31.08 26.76 -15.28
N HIS A 204 -30.95 27.40 -14.11
CA HIS A 204 -31.47 28.74 -13.85
C HIS A 204 -30.44 29.83 -14.15
N ASP A 205 -29.19 29.47 -14.43
CA ASP A 205 -28.11 30.38 -14.78
C ASP A 205 -28.03 30.54 -16.32
N LEU A 206 -28.48 31.71 -16.80
CA LEU A 206 -28.47 32.05 -18.23
C LEU A 206 -27.06 32.04 -18.83
N ASP A 207 -26.04 32.43 -18.06
CA ASP A 207 -24.67 32.49 -18.55
C ASP A 207 -24.03 31.11 -18.59
N ALA A 208 -24.38 30.22 -17.64
CA ALA A 208 -24.05 28.80 -17.74
C ALA A 208 -24.68 28.16 -18.99
N GLY A 209 -25.93 28.50 -19.30
CA GLY A 209 -26.61 28.05 -20.51
C GLY A 209 -25.89 28.45 -21.80
N LYS A 210 -25.41 29.70 -21.88
CA LYS A 210 -24.60 30.24 -23.00
C LYS A 210 -23.20 29.62 -23.06
N ALA A 211 -22.60 29.33 -21.92
CA ALA A 211 -21.29 28.68 -21.79
C ALA A 211 -21.33 27.16 -22.07
N GLY A 212 -22.39 26.66 -22.71
CA GLY A 212 -22.50 25.27 -23.11
C GLY A 212 -22.67 24.29 -21.95
N LYS A 213 -23.17 24.72 -20.79
CA LYS A 213 -23.43 23.81 -19.66
C LYS A 213 -24.80 23.14 -19.83
N ARG A 214 -24.84 21.82 -19.74
CA ARG A 214 -26.02 20.94 -19.90
C ARG A 214 -25.97 19.80 -18.87
N PRO A 215 -27.05 19.00 -18.71
CA PRO A 215 -27.03 17.87 -17.79
C PRO A 215 -25.87 16.91 -18.05
N LEU A 216 -25.48 16.12 -17.04
CA LEU A 216 -24.51 15.05 -17.19
C LEU A 216 -25.25 13.71 -17.28
N ASP A 217 -25.10 12.98 -18.39
CA ASP A 217 -25.66 11.64 -18.53
C ASP A 217 -24.66 10.62 -17.96
N PHE A 218 -24.91 10.16 -16.73
CA PHE A 218 -24.08 9.17 -16.07
C PHE A 218 -24.42 7.75 -16.51
N PHE A 219 -23.55 7.16 -17.30
CA PHE A 219 -23.51 5.75 -17.58
C PHE A 219 -22.71 5.02 -16.50
N SER A 220 -23.07 3.79 -16.20
CA SER A 220 -22.31 2.91 -15.32
C SER A 220 -22.40 1.47 -15.79
N VAL A 221 -21.38 0.68 -15.45
CA VAL A 221 -21.25 -0.69 -15.91
C VAL A 221 -21.35 -1.65 -14.74
N ASP A 222 -22.06 -2.75 -14.96
CA ASP A 222 -22.07 -3.90 -14.08
C ASP A 222 -21.10 -4.96 -14.61
N PHE A 223 -20.03 -5.20 -13.85
CA PHE A 223 -19.07 -6.26 -14.11
C PHE A 223 -19.42 -7.56 -13.38
N ASN A 224 -20.65 -7.72 -12.87
CA ASN A 224 -21.06 -8.80 -11.98
C ASN A 224 -20.16 -8.92 -10.74
N GLU A 225 -19.64 -7.77 -10.28
CA GLU A 225 -18.70 -7.67 -9.17
C GLU A 225 -17.45 -8.56 -9.35
N ASP A 226 -16.93 -8.63 -10.57
CA ASP A 226 -15.67 -9.30 -10.88
C ASP A 226 -14.51 -8.78 -10.01
N ILE A 227 -13.64 -9.71 -9.61
CA ILE A 227 -12.53 -9.47 -8.69
C ILE A 227 -11.27 -9.09 -9.49
N THR A 228 -11.20 -7.84 -9.93
CA THR A 228 -10.14 -7.30 -10.81
C THR A 228 -8.78 -7.13 -10.14
N ALA A 229 -8.75 -6.92 -8.82
CA ALA A 229 -7.50 -6.64 -8.09
C ALA A 229 -6.55 -7.85 -8.03
N PHE A 230 -7.04 -9.06 -8.32
CA PHE A 230 -6.31 -10.31 -8.15
C PHE A 230 -6.10 -11.08 -9.46
N HIS A 231 -6.55 -10.55 -10.60
CA HIS A 231 -6.48 -11.26 -11.88
C HIS A 231 -6.30 -10.32 -13.08
N GLY A 232 -5.13 -10.40 -13.73
CA GLY A 232 -4.75 -9.50 -14.82
C GLY A 232 -5.65 -9.59 -16.07
N GLN A 233 -6.06 -10.79 -16.48
CA GLN A 233 -6.90 -10.94 -17.69
C GLN A 233 -8.28 -10.30 -17.50
N THR A 234 -8.87 -10.37 -16.30
CA THR A 234 -10.17 -9.72 -16.02
C THR A 234 -10.08 -8.20 -16.22
N LEU A 235 -8.95 -7.59 -15.87
CA LEU A 235 -8.72 -6.15 -16.09
C LEU A 235 -8.71 -5.81 -17.58
N LEU A 236 -8.07 -6.64 -18.42
CA LEU A 236 -8.05 -6.47 -19.88
C LEU A 236 -9.45 -6.68 -20.49
N ASP A 237 -10.19 -7.70 -20.05
CA ASP A 237 -11.55 -7.97 -20.53
C ASP A 237 -12.51 -6.81 -20.23
N GLN A 238 -12.37 -6.19 -19.05
CA GLN A 238 -13.16 -5.00 -18.69
C GLN A 238 -12.77 -3.79 -19.55
N ALA A 239 -11.48 -3.58 -19.81
CA ALA A 239 -11.02 -2.49 -20.65
C ALA A 239 -11.52 -2.62 -22.10
N GLU A 240 -11.53 -3.84 -22.65
CA GLU A 240 -12.07 -4.12 -23.99
C GLU A 240 -13.57 -3.83 -24.06
N TYR A 241 -14.37 -4.39 -23.14
CA TYR A 241 -15.81 -4.13 -23.07
C TYR A 241 -16.15 -2.64 -22.93
N LEU A 242 -15.38 -1.89 -22.13
CA LEU A 242 -15.62 -0.47 -21.93
C LEU A 242 -15.31 0.36 -23.18
N ASN A 243 -14.34 -0.01 -24.00
CA ASN A 243 -14.10 0.65 -25.28
C ASN A 243 -15.27 0.42 -26.26
N ASP A 244 -15.80 -0.79 -26.30
CA ASP A 244 -17.02 -1.09 -27.06
C ASP A 244 -18.21 -0.28 -26.51
N ALA A 245 -18.31 -0.15 -25.18
CA ALA A 245 -19.35 0.63 -24.53
C ALA A 245 -19.23 2.14 -24.81
N VAL A 246 -18.02 2.69 -24.87
CA VAL A 246 -17.80 4.10 -25.28
C VAL A 246 -18.30 4.31 -26.71
N THR A 247 -17.96 3.40 -27.62
CA THR A 247 -18.43 3.45 -29.02
C THR A 247 -19.96 3.41 -29.09
N TYR A 248 -20.59 2.52 -28.32
CA TYR A 248 -22.05 2.43 -28.23
C TYR A 248 -22.69 3.68 -27.61
N ILE A 249 -22.11 4.23 -26.53
CA ILE A 249 -22.60 5.46 -25.90
C ILE A 249 -22.61 6.61 -26.90
N LEU A 250 -21.53 6.79 -27.66
CA LEU A 250 -21.45 7.85 -28.67
C LEU A 250 -22.49 7.66 -29.78
N SER A 251 -22.81 6.43 -30.18
CA SER A 251 -23.84 6.16 -31.20
C SER A 251 -25.26 6.51 -30.74
N LEU A 252 -25.55 6.47 -29.43
CA LEU A 252 -26.84 6.90 -28.88
C LEU A 252 -27.14 8.37 -29.19
N TYR A 253 -26.12 9.22 -29.20
CA TYR A 253 -26.27 10.66 -29.47
C TYR A 253 -26.47 10.99 -30.95
N HIS A 254 -26.22 10.04 -31.86
CA HIS A 254 -26.45 10.22 -33.30
C HIS A 254 -27.82 9.68 -33.74
N THR A 255 -28.54 8.98 -32.86
CA THR A 255 -29.79 8.28 -33.21
C THR A 255 -31.02 9.13 -32.87
N PRO A 256 -31.82 9.61 -33.84
CA PRO A 256 -32.90 10.59 -33.64
C PRO A 256 -33.91 10.27 -32.53
N ASP A 257 -34.23 8.99 -32.31
CA ASP A 257 -35.21 8.56 -31.30
C ASP A 257 -34.63 8.38 -29.88
N LYS A 258 -33.29 8.44 -29.75
CA LYS A 258 -32.59 8.15 -28.49
C LYS A 258 -31.99 9.37 -27.81
N PHE A 259 -31.98 10.54 -28.47
CA PHE A 259 -31.47 11.79 -27.91
C PHE A 259 -32.55 12.89 -27.84
N LEU A 260 -32.42 13.76 -26.85
CA LEU A 260 -33.24 14.95 -26.60
C LEU A 260 -32.30 16.15 -26.49
N ARG A 261 -31.81 16.65 -27.63
CA ARG A 261 -30.82 17.72 -27.68
C ARG A 261 -31.15 18.69 -28.80
N ASP A 262 -30.74 19.95 -28.62
CA ASP A 262 -30.84 20.99 -29.64
C ASP A 262 -30.09 20.54 -30.91
N PRO A 263 -30.77 20.45 -32.07
CA PRO A 263 -30.17 20.01 -33.33
C PRO A 263 -29.05 20.94 -33.84
N ASN A 264 -28.92 22.15 -33.29
CA ASN A 264 -27.83 23.07 -33.65
C ASN A 264 -26.51 22.77 -32.93
N LEU A 265 -26.49 21.86 -31.96
CA LEU A 265 -25.28 21.50 -31.22
C LEU A 265 -24.54 20.33 -31.88
N PRO A 266 -23.19 20.31 -31.86
CA PRO A 266 -22.43 19.21 -32.45
C PRO A 266 -22.57 17.92 -31.64
N ASP A 267 -22.59 16.79 -32.33
CA ASP A 267 -22.64 15.47 -31.72
C ASP A 267 -21.39 15.19 -30.85
N PRO A 268 -21.55 14.49 -29.70
CA PRO A 268 -20.43 14.12 -28.86
C PRO A 268 -19.46 13.18 -29.58
N THR A 269 -18.17 13.50 -29.48
CA THR A 269 -17.07 12.63 -29.97
C THR A 269 -16.26 12.02 -28.83
N SER A 270 -16.53 12.39 -27.58
CA SER A 270 -15.79 11.89 -26.42
C SER A 270 -16.63 11.79 -25.15
N VAL A 271 -16.23 10.86 -24.29
CA VAL A 271 -16.85 10.54 -23.00
C VAL A 271 -15.90 10.87 -21.86
N ILE A 272 -16.42 11.47 -20.78
CA ILE A 272 -15.66 11.71 -19.55
C ILE A 272 -15.67 10.42 -18.71
N ILE A 273 -14.52 9.99 -18.21
CA ILE A 273 -14.40 8.76 -17.41
C ILE A 273 -14.23 9.11 -15.93
N VAL A 274 -15.00 8.45 -15.06
CA VAL A 274 -14.80 8.47 -13.61
C VAL A 274 -14.57 7.03 -13.12
N GLY A 275 -13.38 6.72 -12.64
CA GLY A 275 -13.02 5.37 -12.18
C GLY A 275 -12.79 5.29 -10.68
N HIS A 276 -13.41 4.34 -9.99
CA HIS A 276 -13.15 4.07 -8.57
C HIS A 276 -12.21 2.88 -8.40
N SER A 277 -11.21 2.98 -7.52
CA SER A 277 -10.31 1.88 -7.19
C SER A 277 -9.68 1.26 -8.45
N MET A 278 -9.76 -0.06 -8.64
CA MET A 278 -9.32 -0.74 -9.86
C MET A 278 -9.99 -0.22 -11.15
N GLY A 279 -11.18 0.36 -11.09
CA GLY A 279 -11.86 0.97 -12.23
C GLY A 279 -11.08 2.15 -12.84
N GLY A 280 -10.28 2.87 -12.03
CA GLY A 280 -9.37 3.90 -12.53
C GLY A 280 -8.16 3.33 -13.29
N VAL A 281 -7.74 2.11 -12.94
CA VAL A 281 -6.66 1.38 -13.63
C VAL A 281 -7.18 0.81 -14.95
N VAL A 282 -8.40 0.27 -14.94
CA VAL A 282 -9.12 -0.15 -16.16
C VAL A 282 -9.27 1.03 -17.12
N ALA A 283 -9.67 2.22 -16.64
CA ALA A 283 -9.77 3.44 -17.44
C ALA A 283 -8.48 3.79 -18.18
N ARG A 284 -7.32 3.66 -17.52
CA ARG A 284 -6.02 3.88 -18.17
C ARG A 284 -5.63 2.78 -19.14
N THR A 285 -6.06 1.56 -18.86
CA THR A 285 -5.81 0.39 -19.70
C THR A 285 -6.59 0.46 -21.00
N MET A 286 -7.83 0.98 -20.98
CA MET A 286 -8.64 1.23 -22.18
C MET A 286 -7.84 1.92 -23.30
N LEU A 287 -7.05 2.95 -22.98
CA LEU A 287 -6.24 3.71 -23.95
C LEU A 287 -5.11 2.90 -24.60
N THR A 288 -4.76 1.75 -24.01
CA THR A 288 -3.72 0.84 -24.51
C THR A 288 -4.28 -0.31 -25.35
N MET A 289 -5.61 -0.50 -25.34
CA MET A 289 -6.25 -1.61 -26.02
C MET A 289 -6.39 -1.34 -27.53
N PRO A 290 -6.33 -2.38 -28.38
CA PRO A 290 -6.46 -2.23 -29.83
C PRO A 290 -7.81 -1.67 -30.31
N ASN A 291 -8.90 -1.89 -29.56
CA ASN A 291 -10.24 -1.39 -29.89
C ASN A 291 -10.50 0.04 -29.39
N TYR A 292 -9.48 0.74 -28.86
CA TYR A 292 -9.64 2.12 -28.45
C TYR A 292 -9.77 3.07 -29.63
N GLN A 293 -10.87 3.82 -29.69
CA GLN A 293 -11.03 4.90 -30.65
C GLN A 293 -10.28 6.15 -30.16
N ALA A 294 -9.30 6.61 -30.94
CA ALA A 294 -8.51 7.80 -30.59
C ALA A 294 -9.41 9.03 -30.35
N ASN A 295 -9.06 9.82 -29.33
CA ASN A 295 -9.80 11.01 -28.88
C ASN A 295 -11.21 10.76 -28.33
N SER A 296 -11.68 9.50 -28.26
CA SER A 296 -12.97 9.17 -27.63
C SER A 296 -12.98 9.38 -26.11
N ILE A 297 -11.81 9.46 -25.48
CA ILE A 297 -11.64 9.79 -24.06
C ILE A 297 -10.66 10.94 -23.96
N ASN A 298 -11.07 12.02 -23.30
CA ASN A 298 -10.25 13.22 -23.14
C ASN A 298 -10.03 13.59 -21.67
N THR A 299 -10.83 13.05 -20.73
CA THR A 299 -10.82 13.41 -19.32
C THR A 299 -11.06 12.16 -18.48
N ILE A 300 -10.18 11.90 -17.52
CA ILE A 300 -10.26 10.78 -16.59
C ILE A 300 -10.09 11.33 -15.17
N ILE A 301 -11.06 11.08 -14.30
CA ILE A 301 -10.96 11.34 -12.86
C ILE A 301 -10.98 9.99 -12.15
N THR A 302 -9.97 9.72 -11.31
CA THR A 302 -9.91 8.48 -10.56
C THR A 302 -10.00 8.71 -9.07
N LEU A 303 -10.77 7.88 -8.38
CA LEU A 303 -11.02 7.93 -6.94
C LEU A 303 -10.35 6.72 -6.28
N ALA A 304 -9.34 6.95 -5.44
CA ALA A 304 -8.58 5.93 -4.71
C ALA A 304 -8.04 4.79 -5.60
N ALA A 305 -7.60 5.12 -6.82
CA ALA A 305 -7.11 4.14 -7.79
C ALA A 305 -5.60 3.89 -7.64
N PRO A 306 -5.14 2.63 -7.47
CA PRO A 306 -3.72 2.30 -7.36
C PRO A 306 -3.04 2.36 -8.74
N HIS A 307 -2.50 3.51 -9.12
CA HIS A 307 -1.86 3.75 -10.43
C HIS A 307 -0.41 3.29 -10.51
N ALA A 308 0.35 3.47 -9.43
CA ALA A 308 1.78 3.24 -9.44
C ALA A 308 2.10 1.74 -9.48
N ARG A 309 1.43 0.93 -8.65
CA ARG A 309 1.67 -0.52 -8.50
C ARG A 309 0.38 -1.26 -8.10
N PRO A 310 0.26 -2.56 -8.42
CA PRO A 310 -0.90 -3.35 -8.01
C PRO A 310 -0.94 -3.52 -6.48
N PRO A 311 -2.14 -3.53 -5.84
CA PRO A 311 -2.25 -3.72 -4.40
C PRO A 311 -1.69 -5.05 -3.89
N VAL A 312 -1.69 -6.09 -4.74
CA VAL A 312 -1.22 -7.45 -4.44
C VAL A 312 -0.54 -8.02 -5.69
N SER A 313 0.59 -8.72 -5.51
CA SER A 313 1.46 -9.26 -6.59
C SER A 313 1.40 -10.79 -6.71
N PHE A 314 0.26 -11.40 -6.37
CA PHE A 314 0.08 -12.87 -6.39
C PHE A 314 -0.21 -13.45 -7.78
N ASP A 315 -0.57 -12.61 -8.74
CA ASP A 315 -0.77 -12.99 -10.14
C ASP A 315 0.34 -12.37 -11.01
N GLY A 316 0.86 -13.16 -11.96
CA GLY A 316 1.88 -12.67 -12.89
C GLY A 316 1.29 -11.77 -13.97
N ASP A 317 0.03 -12.01 -14.36
CA ASP A 317 -0.64 -11.25 -15.42
C ASP A 317 -0.94 -9.82 -14.97
N ILE A 318 -1.38 -9.62 -13.72
CA ILE A 318 -1.65 -8.28 -13.18
C ILE A 318 -0.36 -7.44 -13.13
N VAL A 319 0.76 -8.00 -12.65
CA VAL A 319 2.04 -7.28 -12.58
C VAL A 319 2.53 -6.89 -13.98
N ARG A 320 2.44 -7.80 -14.95
CA ARG A 320 2.80 -7.53 -16.35
C ARG A 320 1.91 -6.47 -17.00
N THR A 321 0.61 -6.52 -16.73
CA THR A 321 -0.37 -5.56 -17.26
C THR A 321 -0.08 -4.15 -16.73
N TYR A 322 0.13 -4.00 -15.42
CA TYR A 322 0.53 -2.74 -14.81
C TYR A 322 1.80 -2.15 -15.43
N LYS A 323 2.83 -3.00 -15.61
CA LYS A 323 4.08 -2.59 -16.25
C LYS A 323 3.83 -2.10 -17.68
N GLY A 324 3.08 -2.87 -18.48
CA GLY A 324 2.75 -2.49 -19.86
C GLY A 324 1.99 -1.16 -19.97
N VAL A 325 1.00 -0.94 -19.11
CA VAL A 325 0.22 0.30 -19.06
C VAL A 325 1.10 1.47 -18.60
N ASN A 326 1.87 1.32 -17.52
CA ASN A 326 2.75 2.37 -17.03
C ASN A 326 3.83 2.73 -18.06
N ASP A 327 4.43 1.75 -18.72
CA ASP A 327 5.43 1.98 -19.78
C ASP A 327 4.84 2.63 -21.03
N TYR A 328 3.57 2.36 -21.36
CA TYR A 328 2.86 3.09 -22.43
C TYR A 328 2.69 4.57 -22.08
N TRP A 329 2.18 4.86 -20.88
CA TRP A 329 1.94 6.24 -20.43
C TRP A 329 3.24 7.05 -20.32
N ARG A 330 4.31 6.46 -19.77
CA ARG A 330 5.64 7.10 -19.73
C ARG A 330 6.20 7.38 -21.12
N ARG A 331 6.14 6.40 -22.03
CA ARG A 331 6.63 6.56 -23.41
C ARG A 331 5.84 7.60 -24.21
N ALA A 332 4.55 7.75 -23.94
CA ALA A 332 3.72 8.78 -24.57
C ALA A 332 4.18 10.19 -24.20
N TYR A 333 4.51 10.44 -22.93
CA TYR A 333 5.01 11.75 -22.47
C TYR A 333 6.51 11.95 -22.63
N ALA A 334 7.28 10.90 -22.91
CA ALA A 334 8.70 11.00 -23.27
C ALA A 334 8.94 11.41 -24.73
N GLN A 335 7.89 11.48 -25.56
CA GLN A 335 8.02 11.92 -26.96
C GLN A 335 8.48 13.37 -27.05
N LYS A 336 9.36 13.66 -28.01
CA LYS A 336 9.93 15.00 -28.21
C LYS A 336 8.91 15.99 -28.78
N TRP A 337 7.99 15.51 -29.61
CA TRP A 337 7.01 16.33 -30.32
C TRP A 337 5.61 16.03 -29.80
N ALA A 338 4.81 17.08 -29.60
CA ALA A 338 3.46 16.95 -29.08
C ALA A 338 2.53 16.14 -30.01
N ILE A 339 2.78 16.16 -31.32
CA ILE A 339 1.96 15.45 -32.31
C ILE A 339 2.13 13.92 -32.24
N ASP A 340 3.29 13.45 -31.76
CA ASP A 340 3.59 12.03 -31.61
C ASP A 340 3.04 11.47 -30.29
N ASN A 341 2.49 12.31 -29.41
CA ASN A 341 1.94 11.91 -28.13
C ASN A 341 0.45 11.52 -28.28
N PRO A 342 0.10 10.21 -28.22
CA PRO A 342 -1.28 9.76 -28.34
C PRO A 342 -2.17 10.21 -27.16
N LEU A 343 -1.56 10.66 -26.05
CA LEU A 343 -2.22 11.11 -24.83
C LEU A 343 -2.24 12.64 -24.68
N TRP A 344 -1.89 13.40 -25.73
CA TRP A 344 -1.81 14.87 -25.68
C TRP A 344 -3.12 15.55 -25.24
N HIS A 345 -4.27 15.01 -25.67
CA HIS A 345 -5.59 15.54 -25.33
C HIS A 345 -6.19 14.92 -24.05
N VAL A 346 -5.50 13.98 -23.41
CA VAL A 346 -6.01 13.28 -22.23
C VAL A 346 -5.58 14.00 -20.97
N THR A 347 -6.55 14.30 -20.11
CA THR A 347 -6.32 14.82 -18.75
C THR A 347 -6.61 13.73 -17.73
N LEU A 348 -5.68 13.47 -16.79
CA LEU A 348 -5.84 12.48 -15.71
C LEU A 348 -5.71 13.12 -14.34
N ILE A 349 -6.78 13.13 -13.55
CA ILE A 349 -6.76 13.59 -12.15
C ILE A 349 -6.91 12.40 -11.21
N SER A 350 -5.95 12.22 -10.30
CA SER A 350 -6.00 11.17 -9.28
C SER A 350 -6.33 11.75 -7.91
N ILE A 351 -7.45 11.31 -7.31
CA ILE A 351 -7.89 11.75 -5.98
C ILE A 351 -7.68 10.63 -4.97
N ALA A 352 -6.89 10.90 -3.93
CA ALA A 352 -6.57 9.98 -2.85
C ALA A 352 -7.43 10.20 -1.60
N GLY A 353 -7.78 9.10 -0.91
CA GLY A 353 -8.52 9.14 0.35
C GLY A 353 -7.68 9.59 1.56
N GLY A 354 -6.35 9.50 1.49
CA GLY A 354 -5.47 9.76 2.63
C GLY A 354 -5.35 8.55 3.55
N SER A 355 -5.15 8.78 4.86
CA SER A 355 -4.78 7.68 5.77
C SER A 355 -5.96 6.81 6.24
N LEU A 356 -7.19 7.23 5.98
CA LEU A 356 -8.40 6.45 6.25
C LEU A 356 -8.65 5.34 5.23
N ASP A 357 -7.96 5.34 4.10
CA ASP A 357 -7.96 4.21 3.18
C ASP A 357 -7.07 3.08 3.73
N THR A 358 -7.71 2.07 4.32
CA THR A 358 -7.04 0.87 4.83
C THR A 358 -7.06 -0.30 3.85
N MET A 359 -7.56 -0.11 2.61
CA MET A 359 -7.57 -1.15 1.58
C MET A 359 -6.35 -1.01 0.67
N ILE A 360 -6.03 0.24 0.30
CA ILE A 360 -4.94 0.59 -0.60
C ILE A 360 -4.09 1.69 0.07
N SER A 361 -2.77 1.57 0.02
CA SER A 361 -1.92 2.69 0.44
C SER A 361 -2.17 3.87 -0.51
N SER A 362 -2.55 5.03 0.04
CA SER A 362 -2.75 6.26 -0.76
C SER A 362 -1.51 6.64 -1.57
N ASP A 363 -0.30 6.20 -1.18
CA ASP A 363 0.93 6.41 -1.96
C ASP A 363 0.82 5.81 -3.38
N TYR A 364 0.16 4.64 -3.52
CA TYR A 364 0.00 3.95 -4.79
C TYR A 364 -0.94 4.68 -5.75
N THR A 365 -1.70 5.67 -5.27
CA THR A 365 -2.57 6.50 -6.11
C THR A 365 -1.83 7.58 -6.87
N SER A 366 -0.54 7.80 -6.54
CA SER A 366 0.28 8.80 -7.20
C SER A 366 0.48 8.51 -8.69
N ILE A 367 0.33 9.55 -9.51
CA ILE A 367 0.62 9.55 -10.94
C ILE A 367 1.85 10.41 -11.29
N SER A 368 2.60 10.90 -10.30
CA SER A 368 3.75 11.79 -10.52
C SER A 368 4.86 11.17 -11.38
N SER A 369 4.98 9.84 -11.37
CA SER A 369 5.89 9.07 -12.21
C SER A 369 5.34 8.70 -13.60
N LEU A 370 4.12 9.15 -13.93
CA LEU A 370 3.35 8.70 -15.10
C LEU A 370 2.84 9.84 -15.96
N VAL A 371 2.43 10.96 -15.34
CA VAL A 371 1.79 12.09 -16.03
C VAL A 371 2.43 13.41 -15.58
N PRO A 372 2.79 14.32 -16.50
CA PRO A 372 3.28 15.65 -16.15
C PRO A 372 2.16 16.57 -15.62
N GLU A 373 2.50 17.56 -14.79
CA GLU A 373 1.55 18.53 -14.18
C GLU A 373 0.68 19.31 -15.19
N THR A 374 1.08 19.34 -16.47
CA THR A 374 0.33 19.95 -17.57
C THR A 374 -0.85 19.11 -18.07
N HIS A 375 -0.86 17.81 -17.78
CA HIS A 375 -1.87 16.85 -18.21
C HIS A 375 -2.57 16.15 -17.03
N GLY A 376 -2.01 16.22 -15.83
CA GLY A 376 -2.62 15.57 -14.67
C GLY A 376 -1.87 15.85 -13.38
N PHE A 377 -2.53 15.59 -12.24
CA PHE A 377 -1.89 15.63 -10.93
C PHE A 377 -2.60 14.69 -9.95
N THR A 378 -1.91 14.38 -8.86
CA THR A 378 -2.48 13.67 -7.69
C THR A 378 -2.88 14.69 -6.65
N VAL A 379 -3.99 14.46 -5.96
CA VAL A 379 -4.48 15.33 -4.89
C VAL A 379 -5.13 14.49 -3.80
N PHE A 380 -5.02 14.94 -2.56
CA PHE A 380 -5.64 14.28 -1.41
C PHE A 380 -6.96 14.97 -1.06
N SER A 381 -7.95 14.19 -0.62
CA SER A 381 -9.23 14.70 -0.13
C SER A 381 -9.09 15.69 1.03
N THR A 382 -8.02 15.58 1.82
CA THR A 382 -7.65 16.55 2.87
C THR A 382 -7.23 17.92 2.32
N SER A 383 -6.72 17.97 1.09
CA SER A 383 -6.29 19.20 0.41
C SER A 383 -7.46 19.97 -0.21
N MET A 384 -8.52 19.26 -0.58
CA MET A 384 -9.62 19.83 -1.36
C MET A 384 -10.41 20.86 -0.55
N PRO A 385 -10.58 22.10 -1.04
CA PRO A 385 -11.39 23.12 -0.40
C PRO A 385 -12.82 22.64 -0.11
N ASN A 386 -13.33 22.95 1.08
CA ASN A 386 -14.63 22.50 1.60
C ASN A 386 -14.78 20.98 1.83
N VAL A 387 -13.71 20.18 1.67
CA VAL A 387 -13.69 18.75 2.03
C VAL A 387 -12.87 18.53 3.29
N TRP A 388 -11.58 18.91 3.28
CA TRP A 388 -10.65 18.92 4.43
C TRP A 388 -10.66 17.71 5.36
N THR A 389 -11.04 16.53 4.86
CA THR A 389 -11.11 15.30 5.64
C THR A 389 -10.54 14.15 4.84
N GLY A 390 -9.89 13.22 5.53
CA GLY A 390 -9.53 11.94 4.94
C GLY A 390 -10.81 11.12 4.70
N ILE A 391 -10.79 10.31 3.65
CA ILE A 391 -11.95 9.52 3.24
C ILE A 391 -11.52 8.06 3.09
N ASP A 392 -12.28 7.14 3.67
CA ASP A 392 -12.01 5.72 3.49
C ASP A 392 -12.28 5.25 2.05
N HIS A 393 -11.77 4.06 1.73
CA HIS A 393 -11.75 3.52 0.37
C HIS A 393 -13.14 3.48 -0.30
N LEU A 394 -14.19 3.18 0.46
CA LEU A 394 -15.55 3.07 -0.07
C LEU A 394 -16.28 4.41 0.02
N ALA A 395 -16.06 5.17 1.08
CA ALA A 395 -16.65 6.48 1.30
C ALA A 395 -16.31 7.51 0.24
N ILE A 396 -15.17 7.36 -0.45
CA ILE A 396 -14.79 8.29 -1.52
C ILE A 396 -15.84 8.38 -2.64
N THR A 397 -16.70 7.37 -2.79
CA THR A 397 -17.79 7.38 -3.79
C THR A 397 -19.08 8.04 -3.31
N TRP A 398 -19.26 8.29 -2.01
CA TRP A 398 -20.53 8.78 -1.44
C TRP A 398 -20.41 9.93 -0.45
N CYS A 399 -19.20 10.27 0.00
CA CYS A 399 -18.93 11.38 0.89
C CYS A 399 -19.50 12.69 0.33
N ASP A 400 -20.42 13.33 1.08
CA ASP A 400 -21.25 14.42 0.55
C ASP A 400 -20.44 15.66 0.16
N GLN A 401 -19.45 16.05 0.97
CA GLN A 401 -18.57 17.16 0.67
C GLN A 401 -17.75 16.90 -0.60
N HIS A 402 -17.18 15.70 -0.73
CA HIS A 402 -16.33 15.32 -1.84
C HIS A 402 -17.10 15.22 -3.16
N ARG A 403 -18.24 14.52 -3.19
CA ARG A 403 -19.05 14.36 -4.42
C ARG A 403 -19.48 15.71 -4.99
N LYS A 404 -19.83 16.67 -4.12
CA LYS A 404 -20.21 18.04 -4.48
C LYS A 404 -19.07 18.79 -5.19
N VAL A 405 -17.84 18.66 -4.70
CA VAL A 405 -16.66 19.28 -5.33
C VAL A 405 -16.34 18.63 -6.66
N VAL A 406 -16.39 17.30 -6.76
CA VAL A 406 -16.16 16.57 -8.03
C VAL A 406 -17.19 16.96 -9.10
N VAL A 407 -18.48 17.01 -8.75
CA VAL A 407 -19.55 17.41 -9.68
C VAL A 407 -19.39 18.85 -10.15
N ARG A 408 -19.07 19.78 -9.25
CA ARG A 408 -18.81 21.19 -9.64
C ARG A 408 -17.60 21.31 -10.56
N ALA A 409 -16.54 20.54 -10.30
CA ALA A 409 -15.38 20.47 -11.18
C ALA A 409 -15.76 19.95 -12.57
N LEU A 410 -16.62 18.93 -12.67
CA LEU A 410 -17.14 18.46 -13.96
C LEU A 410 -17.90 19.57 -14.70
N TYR A 411 -18.82 20.27 -14.03
CA TYR A 411 -19.54 21.39 -14.66
C TYR A 411 -18.61 22.52 -15.12
N ASP A 412 -17.51 22.78 -14.43
CA ASP A 412 -16.54 23.80 -14.85
C ASP A 412 -15.84 23.42 -16.17
N VAL A 413 -15.59 22.12 -16.40
CA VAL A 413 -14.83 21.63 -17.56
C VAL A 413 -15.66 21.18 -18.76
N ILE A 414 -16.99 21.00 -18.63
CA ILE A 414 -17.85 20.64 -19.78
C ILE A 414 -18.16 21.83 -20.68
N ASP A 415 -18.36 21.57 -21.98
CA ASP A 415 -18.85 22.54 -22.95
C ASP A 415 -19.46 21.81 -24.16
N VAL A 416 -20.80 21.84 -24.27
CA VAL A 416 -21.54 21.16 -25.35
C VAL A 416 -21.46 21.88 -26.70
N SER A 417 -20.93 23.10 -26.76
CA SER A 417 -20.73 23.81 -28.04
C SER A 417 -19.61 23.18 -28.87
N ARG A 418 -18.81 22.31 -28.26
CA ARG A 418 -17.70 21.58 -28.88
C ARG A 418 -18.07 20.11 -28.98
N ALA A 419 -17.69 19.47 -30.08
CA ALA A 419 -17.91 18.03 -30.26
C ALA A 419 -17.25 17.19 -29.15
N THR A 420 -16.11 17.64 -28.62
CA THR A 420 -15.39 17.02 -27.49
C THR A 420 -16.12 17.11 -26.14
N GLN A 421 -17.24 17.83 -26.04
CA GLN A 421 -18.04 18.02 -24.82
C GLN A 421 -17.32 18.62 -23.60
N THR A 422 -16.04 18.97 -23.74
CA THR A 422 -15.21 19.60 -22.70
C THR A 422 -14.44 20.77 -23.29
N VAL A 423 -14.03 21.71 -22.42
CA VAL A 423 -13.13 22.82 -22.77
C VAL A 423 -11.72 22.32 -23.15
N PRO A 424 -10.84 23.14 -23.75
CA PRO A 424 -9.47 22.74 -24.09
C PRO A 424 -8.65 22.29 -22.87
N ARG A 425 -7.65 21.41 -23.09
CA ARG A 425 -6.85 20.78 -22.03
C ARG A 425 -6.32 21.77 -20.98
N ALA A 426 -5.72 22.89 -21.40
CA ALA A 426 -5.17 23.88 -20.48
C ALA A 426 -6.24 24.48 -19.56
N GLU A 427 -7.40 24.83 -20.11
CA GLU A 427 -8.53 25.36 -19.34
C GLU A 427 -9.12 24.30 -18.41
N ARG A 428 -9.20 23.03 -18.85
CA ARG A 428 -9.62 21.94 -17.96
C ARG A 428 -8.70 21.78 -16.77
N MET A 429 -7.38 21.83 -17.00
CA MET A 429 -6.41 21.76 -15.91
C MET A 429 -6.56 22.92 -14.94
N ARG A 430 -6.81 24.14 -15.43
CA ARG A 430 -7.10 25.31 -14.58
C ARG A 430 -8.37 25.11 -13.75
N GLY A 431 -9.44 24.60 -14.34
CA GLY A 431 -10.68 24.24 -13.63
C GLY A 431 -10.44 23.18 -12.55
N PHE A 432 -9.76 22.08 -12.88
CA PHE A 432 -9.45 21.04 -11.89
C PHE A 432 -8.55 21.53 -10.76
N LYS A 433 -7.52 22.33 -11.07
CA LYS A 433 -6.66 22.93 -10.03
C LYS A 433 -7.46 23.84 -9.10
N LYS A 434 -8.36 24.67 -9.63
CA LYS A 434 -9.24 25.55 -8.86
C LYS A 434 -10.11 24.80 -7.86
N TRP A 435 -10.69 23.66 -8.25
CA TRP A 435 -11.61 22.91 -7.40
C TRP A 435 -10.92 21.93 -6.45
N PHE A 436 -9.75 21.40 -6.83
CA PHE A 436 -9.11 20.32 -6.07
C PHE A 436 -7.89 20.77 -5.27
N LEU A 437 -7.16 21.79 -5.70
CA LEU A 437 -6.01 22.33 -4.95
C LEU A 437 -6.43 23.49 -4.04
N THR A 438 -5.54 23.87 -3.12
CA THR A 438 -5.85 24.93 -2.14
C THR A 438 -5.76 26.33 -2.73
N GLY A 439 -5.00 26.52 -3.81
CA GLY A 439 -4.65 27.84 -4.35
C GLY A 439 -3.43 28.48 -3.68
N LEU A 440 -2.78 27.74 -2.77
CA LEU A 440 -1.52 28.10 -2.09
C LEU A 440 -0.29 27.41 -2.69
N GLU A 441 -0.48 26.53 -3.67
CA GLU A 441 0.59 25.85 -4.39
C GLU A 441 1.31 26.82 -5.35
N ASP A 442 2.60 26.63 -5.59
CA ASP A 442 3.39 27.51 -6.49
C ASP A 442 2.84 27.57 -7.92
N ALA A 443 2.16 26.51 -8.35
CA ALA A 443 1.54 26.40 -9.68
C ALA A 443 0.12 27.00 -9.75
N ALA A 444 -0.36 27.65 -8.67
CA ALA A 444 -1.67 28.29 -8.64
C ALA A 444 -1.63 29.64 -9.39
N GLU A 445 -2.34 29.69 -10.52
CA GLU A 445 -2.48 30.92 -11.31
C GLU A 445 -3.32 31.96 -10.56
N LYS A 446 -2.83 33.20 -10.50
CA LYS A 446 -3.60 34.35 -9.99
C LYS A 446 -4.29 35.04 -11.16
N THR A 447 -5.58 35.36 -11.00
CA THR A 447 -6.38 35.99 -12.05
C THR A 447 -6.25 37.50 -12.06
N LEU A 448 -5.86 38.13 -10.94
CA LEU A 448 -5.72 39.59 -10.81
C LEU A 448 -4.89 40.25 -11.95
N PRO A 449 -3.71 39.74 -12.36
CA PRO A 449 -2.91 40.38 -13.41
C PRO A 449 -3.62 40.40 -14.77
N GLN A 450 -4.50 39.44 -15.04
CA GLN A 450 -5.20 39.30 -16.31
C GLN A 450 -6.50 40.13 -16.37
N LYS A 451 -6.93 40.71 -15.24
CA LYS A 451 -8.16 41.50 -15.18
C LYS A 451 -7.95 42.96 -15.56
N GLU A 452 -8.97 43.53 -16.18
CA GLU A 452 -9.10 44.98 -16.39
C GLU A 452 -9.65 45.68 -15.14
N ALA A 453 -9.30 46.95 -14.97
CA ALA A 453 -9.82 47.78 -13.89
C ALA A 453 -11.28 48.16 -14.19
N LYS A 454 -12.21 47.63 -13.39
CA LYS A 454 -13.66 47.80 -13.58
C LYS A 454 -14.30 48.73 -12.54
N THR A 455 -13.57 49.05 -11.48
CA THR A 455 -14.05 49.86 -10.36
C THR A 455 -13.26 51.17 -10.30
N LEU A 456 -13.95 52.31 -10.33
CA LEU A 456 -13.38 53.61 -10.02
C LEU A 456 -13.67 53.92 -8.55
N LEU A 457 -12.63 54.09 -7.75
CA LEU A 457 -12.72 54.42 -6.32
C LEU A 457 -12.31 55.89 -6.12
N THR A 458 -13.23 56.70 -5.61
CA THR A 458 -13.02 58.13 -5.34
C THR A 458 -13.03 58.37 -3.84
N LEU A 459 -11.94 58.93 -3.30
CA LEU A 459 -11.71 59.04 -1.85
C LEU A 459 -11.46 60.49 -1.43
N GLU A 460 -11.90 60.84 -0.22
CA GLU A 460 -11.52 62.10 0.42
C GLU A 460 -10.00 62.20 0.63
N ALA A 461 -9.49 63.44 0.65
CA ALA A 461 -8.09 63.73 0.90
C ALA A 461 -7.58 63.22 2.27
N ASN A 462 -8.49 63.01 3.25
CA ASN A 462 -8.19 62.48 4.59
C ASN A 462 -8.60 61.01 4.79
N SER A 463 -8.76 60.24 3.70
CA SER A 463 -8.99 58.80 3.81
C SER A 463 -7.90 58.11 4.65
N ALA A 464 -8.26 57.03 5.36
CA ALA A 464 -7.37 56.34 6.30
C ALA A 464 -6.26 55.57 5.57
N ILE A 465 -5.23 56.29 5.14
CA ILE A 465 -3.99 55.73 4.59
C ILE A 465 -3.15 55.19 5.75
N ILE A 466 -2.83 53.91 5.67
CA ILE A 466 -1.97 53.22 6.64
C ILE A 466 -0.51 53.49 6.28
N SER A 467 0.35 53.68 7.28
CA SER A 467 1.77 53.92 7.05
C SER A 467 2.43 52.70 6.38
N GLU A 468 3.47 52.93 5.58
CA GLU A 468 4.19 51.84 4.94
C GLU A 468 4.77 50.86 5.98
N GLY A 469 4.48 49.57 5.82
CA GLY A 469 4.94 48.52 6.73
C GLY A 469 4.06 48.30 7.96
N GLU A 470 3.07 49.17 8.21
CA GLU A 470 2.07 48.91 9.24
C GLU A 470 1.00 47.92 8.75
N ARG A 471 0.44 47.15 9.68
CA ARG A 471 -0.64 46.20 9.40
C ARG A 471 -2.01 46.84 9.59
N LEU A 472 -2.96 46.46 8.73
CA LEU A 472 -4.37 46.76 8.92
C LEU A 472 -4.99 45.71 9.84
N VAL A 473 -5.63 46.16 10.93
CA VAL A 473 -6.40 45.30 11.84
C VAL A 473 -7.76 45.92 12.09
N LEU A 474 -8.80 45.29 11.53
CA LEU A 474 -10.20 45.62 11.80
C LEU A 474 -10.77 44.51 12.68
N ARG A 475 -11.09 44.82 13.95
CA ARG A 475 -11.67 43.85 14.89
C ARG A 475 -13.20 43.70 14.76
N SER A 476 -13.85 44.64 14.11
CA SER A 476 -15.27 44.60 13.78
C SER A 476 -15.51 45.48 12.55
N LEU A 477 -16.51 45.14 11.74
CA LEU A 477 -16.95 45.92 10.58
C LEU A 477 -18.12 46.84 10.95
N GLY A 478 -18.40 47.87 10.14
CA GLY A 478 -19.58 48.73 10.28
C GLY A 478 -19.56 49.67 11.48
N LYS A 479 -18.38 50.03 11.99
CA LYS A 479 -18.26 51.00 13.11
C LYS A 479 -18.65 52.43 12.71
N SER A 480 -18.53 52.78 11.43
CA SER A 480 -18.88 54.11 10.93
C SER A 480 -20.38 54.16 10.60
N GLN A 481 -21.14 54.97 11.36
CA GLN A 481 -22.60 55.08 11.21
C GLN A 481 -23.06 55.87 9.97
N ARG A 482 -22.16 56.48 9.19
CA ARG A 482 -22.53 57.48 8.15
C ARG A 482 -22.06 57.18 6.72
N SER A 483 -21.09 56.30 6.50
CA SER A 483 -20.63 55.90 5.15
C SER A 483 -19.73 54.66 5.19
N PRO A 484 -19.64 53.89 4.08
CA PRO A 484 -18.62 52.85 3.91
C PRO A 484 -17.23 53.46 4.06
N ASN A 485 -16.32 52.75 4.73
CA ASN A 485 -14.98 53.24 5.02
C ASN A 485 -13.94 52.46 4.20
N ALA A 486 -13.01 53.18 3.55
CA ALA A 486 -11.96 52.57 2.76
C ALA A 486 -10.60 52.81 3.42
N HIS A 487 -9.89 51.71 3.70
CA HIS A 487 -8.54 51.72 4.23
C HIS A 487 -7.53 51.48 3.11
N LEU A 488 -6.60 52.40 2.92
CA LEU A 488 -5.58 52.31 1.87
C LEU A 488 -4.25 51.83 2.45
N MET A 489 -3.70 50.75 1.89
CA MET A 489 -2.36 50.25 2.21
C MET A 489 -1.42 50.53 1.04
N PRO A 490 -0.36 51.34 1.20
CA PRO A 490 0.61 51.58 0.14
C PRO A 490 1.42 50.31 -0.17
N ILE A 491 1.59 50.00 -1.45
CA ILE A 491 2.41 48.89 -1.92
C ILE A 491 3.88 49.34 -1.90
N PRO A 492 4.77 48.65 -1.16
CA PRO A 492 6.18 49.07 -1.05
C PRO A 492 6.94 49.02 -2.40
N PRO A 493 7.54 50.13 -2.89
CA PRO A 493 8.14 50.20 -4.23
C PRO A 493 9.47 49.44 -4.38
N HIS A 494 10.19 49.15 -3.28
CA HIS A 494 11.53 48.52 -3.31
C HIS A 494 11.64 47.24 -2.48
N ALA A 495 10.54 46.51 -2.33
CA ALA A 495 10.48 45.35 -1.44
C ALA A 495 10.67 44.01 -2.17
N GLN A 496 11.87 43.75 -2.69
CA GLN A 496 12.22 42.40 -3.16
C GLN A 496 12.03 41.40 -2.01
N GLY A 497 11.26 40.33 -2.25
CA GLY A 497 11.01 39.28 -1.27
C GLY A 497 9.92 39.58 -0.22
N LYS A 498 9.16 40.67 -0.32
CA LYS A 498 7.91 40.81 0.48
C LYS A 498 6.74 40.08 -0.19
N LYS A 499 5.69 39.80 0.58
CA LYS A 499 4.41 39.28 0.10
C LYS A 499 3.26 39.98 0.81
N PHE A 500 2.18 40.22 0.09
CA PHE A 500 0.93 40.71 0.66
C PHE A 500 0.08 39.53 1.12
N THR A 501 -0.43 39.61 2.34
CA THR A 501 -1.35 38.61 2.89
C THR A 501 -2.52 39.30 3.57
N LEU A 502 -3.74 38.81 3.32
CA LEU A 502 -4.95 39.24 3.99
C LEU A 502 -5.73 38.01 4.46
N LEU A 503 -6.20 38.03 5.71
CA LEU A 503 -7.08 37.03 6.28
C LEU A 503 -8.30 37.72 6.90
N THR A 504 -9.48 37.16 6.68
CA THR A 504 -10.73 37.67 7.24
C THR A 504 -11.73 36.53 7.49
N SER A 505 -12.62 36.75 8.47
CA SER A 505 -13.78 35.88 8.70
C SER A 505 -14.90 36.06 7.65
N GLU A 506 -14.88 37.14 6.89
CA GLU A 506 -15.92 37.48 5.92
C GLU A 506 -15.61 36.98 4.50
N GLN A 507 -16.65 36.79 3.69
CA GLN A 507 -16.49 36.56 2.26
C GLN A 507 -16.21 37.87 1.53
N LEU A 508 -15.28 37.83 0.59
CA LEU A 508 -14.98 38.99 -0.23
C LEU A 508 -16.04 39.18 -1.30
N ASP A 509 -16.51 40.40 -1.41
CA ASP A 509 -17.60 40.76 -2.31
C ASP A 509 -17.14 40.80 -3.77
N VAL A 510 -17.95 40.22 -4.65
CA VAL A 510 -17.74 40.23 -6.10
C VAL A 510 -18.27 41.57 -6.65
N PRO A 511 -17.75 42.07 -7.78
CA PRO A 511 -18.28 43.29 -8.36
C PRO A 511 -19.79 43.19 -8.64
N GLY A 512 -20.59 44.04 -7.99
CA GLY A 512 -22.04 44.16 -8.20
C GLY A 512 -22.91 43.39 -7.20
N SER A 513 -22.30 42.65 -6.27
CA SER A 513 -23.03 42.05 -5.15
C SER A 513 -23.11 42.97 -3.92
N HIS A 514 -23.94 42.60 -2.94
CA HIS A 514 -24.21 43.36 -1.71
C HIS A 514 -23.47 42.74 -0.51
N GLY A 515 -22.19 42.41 -0.67
CA GLY A 515 -21.34 41.89 0.40
C GLY A 515 -20.81 42.99 1.33
N MET A 516 -20.32 42.59 2.50
CA MET A 516 -19.88 43.52 3.55
C MET A 516 -18.44 44.01 3.40
N LEU A 517 -17.60 43.28 2.65
CA LEU A 517 -16.17 43.57 2.56
C LEU A 517 -15.68 43.42 1.12
N GLU A 518 -14.96 44.41 0.61
CA GLU A 518 -14.35 44.37 -0.72
C GLU A 518 -12.85 44.67 -0.64
N VAL A 519 -12.05 43.91 -1.39
CA VAL A 519 -10.59 44.11 -1.48
C VAL A 519 -10.23 44.42 -2.92
N LEU A 520 -9.64 45.60 -3.10
CA LEU A 520 -9.35 46.21 -4.39
C LEU A 520 -7.86 46.51 -4.49
N PHE A 521 -7.28 46.23 -5.65
CA PHE A 521 -5.91 46.64 -6.00
C PHE A 521 -5.99 47.81 -6.96
N CYS A 522 -5.37 48.93 -6.59
CA CYS A 522 -5.68 50.23 -7.15
C CYS A 522 -4.42 50.99 -7.62
N SER A 523 -4.56 51.73 -8.71
CA SER A 523 -3.57 52.68 -9.22
C SER A 523 -4.18 54.07 -9.40
N VAL A 524 -3.38 55.12 -9.25
CA VAL A 524 -3.86 56.50 -9.40
C VAL A 524 -4.35 56.74 -10.83
N PHE A 525 -5.59 57.22 -10.95
CA PHE A 525 -6.22 57.52 -12.23
C PHE A 525 -6.30 59.03 -12.44
N THR A 526 -5.54 59.54 -13.41
CA THR A 526 -5.60 60.95 -13.82
C THR A 526 -6.57 61.11 -14.98
N SER A 527 -7.64 61.87 -14.77
CA SER A 527 -8.63 62.16 -15.82
C SER A 527 -8.00 63.07 -16.88
N GLN A 528 -7.74 62.58 -18.09
CA GLN A 528 -7.45 63.44 -19.23
C GLN A 528 -8.73 64.17 -19.67
N PRO A 529 -8.69 65.48 -19.98
CA PRO A 529 -9.89 66.23 -20.39
C PRO A 529 -10.41 65.67 -21.72
N GLY A 530 -11.60 65.06 -21.69
CA GLY A 530 -12.29 64.50 -22.87
C GLY A 530 -12.60 63.00 -22.84
N HIS A 531 -12.01 62.22 -21.92
CA HIS A 531 -12.36 60.80 -21.74
C HIS A 531 -13.48 60.63 -20.70
N SER A 532 -14.62 60.10 -21.14
CA SER A 532 -15.80 59.86 -20.31
C SER A 532 -15.58 58.74 -19.29
N THR A 533 -16.22 58.86 -18.13
CA THR A 533 -16.33 57.87 -17.03
C THR A 533 -17.00 56.54 -17.43
N THR A 534 -17.29 56.34 -18.71
CA THR A 534 -17.96 55.17 -19.30
C THR A 534 -17.09 53.91 -19.37
N LEU A 535 -15.81 53.99 -19.00
CA LEU A 535 -14.88 52.85 -19.00
C LEU A 535 -15.01 51.95 -17.77
N PHE A 536 -15.55 52.47 -16.65
CA PHE A 536 -15.69 51.72 -15.41
C PHE A 536 -17.14 51.27 -15.22
N SER A 537 -17.35 49.98 -14.96
CA SER A 537 -18.69 49.42 -14.71
C SER A 537 -19.23 49.77 -13.34
N MET A 538 -18.36 50.13 -12.38
CA MET A 538 -18.76 50.58 -11.04
C MET A 538 -17.96 51.79 -10.60
N ASN A 539 -18.64 52.74 -9.97
CA ASN A 539 -18.06 53.94 -9.38
C ASN A 539 -18.43 54.00 -7.89
N MET A 540 -17.42 53.96 -7.02
CA MET A 540 -17.57 54.06 -5.58
C MET A 540 -17.04 55.42 -5.16
N ASP A 541 -17.92 56.35 -4.83
CA ASP A 541 -17.56 57.69 -4.41
C ASP A 541 -17.77 57.86 -2.90
N PHE A 542 -16.66 58.02 -2.19
CA PHE A 542 -16.60 58.29 -0.77
C PHE A 542 -16.09 59.70 -0.47
N SER A 543 -15.93 60.57 -1.49
CA SER A 543 -15.26 61.87 -1.35
C SER A 543 -16.13 63.02 -0.83
N GLY A 544 -17.43 62.81 -0.65
CA GLY A 544 -18.37 63.89 -0.35
C GLY A 544 -18.29 65.04 -1.36
N ASP A 545 -18.73 66.25 -0.99
CA ASP A 545 -18.62 67.46 -1.83
C ASP A 545 -17.17 68.04 -1.88
N SER A 546 -16.14 67.26 -1.55
CA SER A 546 -14.78 67.78 -1.40
C SER A 546 -14.05 67.93 -2.74
N SER A 547 -13.51 69.12 -3.01
CA SER A 547 -12.82 69.48 -4.26
C SER A 547 -11.42 68.88 -4.43
N GLY A 548 -10.98 67.99 -3.52
CA GLY A 548 -9.64 67.40 -3.46
C GLY A 548 -9.61 65.87 -3.55
N ALA A 549 -10.64 65.26 -4.15
CA ALA A 549 -10.82 63.81 -4.18
C ALA A 549 -9.73 63.08 -5.00
N THR A 550 -9.15 62.03 -4.43
CA THR A 550 -8.22 61.14 -5.15
C THR A 550 -9.01 60.07 -5.88
N ARG A 551 -8.78 59.91 -7.19
CA ARG A 551 -9.44 58.89 -8.02
C ARG A 551 -8.48 57.75 -8.31
N LEU A 552 -8.94 56.52 -8.09
CA LEU A 552 -8.16 55.31 -8.25
C LEU A 552 -8.89 54.33 -9.18
N ALA A 553 -8.17 53.78 -10.16
CA ALA A 553 -8.64 52.68 -11.00
C ALA A 553 -8.29 51.35 -10.32
N CYS A 554 -9.31 50.53 -10.05
CA CYS A 554 -9.18 49.37 -9.18
C CYS A 554 -9.63 48.05 -9.83
N LYS A 555 -8.90 46.98 -9.50
CA LYS A 555 -9.21 45.57 -9.82
C LYS A 555 -9.68 44.85 -8.56
N ASN A 556 -10.75 44.05 -8.66
CA ASN A 556 -11.32 43.30 -7.54
C ASN A 556 -10.66 41.90 -7.39
N ALA A 557 -10.30 41.56 -6.15
CA ALA A 557 -9.55 40.36 -5.78
C ALA A 557 -10.40 39.13 -5.44
N ALA A 558 -11.73 39.22 -5.43
CA ALA A 558 -12.62 38.17 -4.92
C ALA A 558 -12.49 36.82 -5.67
N SER A 559 -12.05 36.81 -6.92
CA SER A 559 -11.84 35.57 -7.68
C SER A 559 -10.57 34.80 -7.31
N ASP A 560 -9.63 35.44 -6.60
CA ASP A 560 -8.37 34.83 -6.16
C ASP A 560 -8.42 34.41 -4.68
N VAL A 561 -9.61 34.46 -4.06
CA VAL A 561 -9.84 34.07 -2.66
C VAL A 561 -9.53 32.59 -2.47
N ILE A 562 -8.70 32.33 -1.47
CA ILE A 562 -8.37 31.00 -0.96
C ILE A 562 -9.25 30.74 0.26
N ALA A 563 -10.05 29.68 0.19
CA ALA A 563 -10.86 29.25 1.34
C ALA A 563 -10.00 28.48 2.34
N LEU A 564 -9.96 28.94 3.59
CA LEU A 564 -9.30 28.23 4.70
C LEU A 564 -10.35 27.76 5.72
N PRO A 565 -10.13 26.60 6.38
CA PRO A 565 -10.98 26.18 7.48
C PRO A 565 -11.07 27.24 8.58
N ALA A 566 -12.28 27.49 9.07
CA ALA A 566 -12.47 28.40 10.20
C ALA A 566 -11.79 27.83 11.46
N SER A 567 -10.87 28.60 12.03
CA SER A 567 -10.14 28.22 13.25
C SER A 567 -10.49 29.19 14.37
N THR A 568 -11.45 28.78 15.20
CA THR A 568 -11.92 29.54 16.37
C THR A 568 -11.69 28.73 17.65
N ARG A 569 -11.89 29.35 18.82
CA ARG A 569 -11.81 28.67 20.13
C ARG A 569 -12.71 27.44 20.25
N HIS A 570 -13.78 27.40 19.46
CA HIS A 570 -14.79 26.35 19.49
C HIS A 570 -14.65 25.34 18.35
N SER A 571 -13.79 25.61 17.36
CA SER A 571 -13.57 24.72 16.23
C SER A 571 -12.85 23.46 16.71
N VAL A 572 -13.35 22.29 16.31
CA VAL A 572 -12.76 20.98 16.65
C VAL A 572 -12.19 20.32 15.40
N HIS A 573 -12.92 20.39 14.28
CA HIS A 573 -12.52 19.79 13.02
C HIS A 573 -12.53 20.80 11.86
N PRO A 574 -11.63 20.66 10.88
CA PRO A 574 -11.54 21.60 9.76
C PRO A 574 -12.73 21.51 8.79
N PHE A 575 -13.43 20.38 8.76
CA PHE A 575 -14.50 20.06 7.80
C PHE A 575 -15.92 20.37 8.33
N GLU A 576 -16.05 21.10 9.44
CA GLU A 576 -17.35 21.46 10.01
C GLU A 576 -18.15 22.39 9.07
N THR A 577 -19.41 22.06 8.82
CA THR A 577 -20.28 22.83 7.91
C THR A 577 -21.02 23.98 8.58
N ASN A 578 -20.99 24.06 9.91
CA ASN A 578 -21.72 25.07 10.69
C ASN A 578 -21.01 26.44 10.71
N GLN A 579 -19.72 26.46 10.36
CA GLN A 579 -18.90 27.67 10.34
C GLN A 579 -18.52 28.00 8.90
N ARG A 580 -18.52 29.29 8.56
CA ARG A 580 -18.07 29.74 7.24
C ARG A 580 -16.54 29.72 7.18
N PRO A 581 -15.94 29.20 6.09
CA PRO A 581 -14.50 29.30 5.87
C PRO A 581 -13.97 30.72 5.95
N PHE A 582 -12.73 30.88 6.38
CA PHE A 582 -12.02 32.15 6.28
C PHE A 582 -11.63 32.45 4.83
N SER A 583 -11.66 33.72 4.46
CA SER A 583 -11.15 34.18 3.16
C SER A 583 -9.70 34.63 3.32
N TYR A 584 -8.82 34.04 2.52
CA TYR A 584 -7.39 34.35 2.51
C TYR A 584 -6.95 34.84 1.12
N LEU A 585 -6.14 35.89 1.10
CA LEU A 585 -5.46 36.36 -0.11
C LEU A 585 -3.96 36.34 0.12
N GLN A 586 -3.22 35.90 -0.91
CA GLN A 586 -1.77 35.91 -0.93
C GLN A 586 -1.27 36.31 -2.31
N TYR A 587 -0.45 37.36 -2.35
CA TYR A 587 0.19 37.85 -3.57
C TYR A 587 1.68 38.10 -3.34
N ASN A 588 2.50 37.61 -4.27
CA ASN A 588 3.90 38.01 -4.37
C ASN A 588 3.99 39.40 -5.01
N MET A 589 5.08 40.13 -4.76
CA MET A 589 5.26 41.49 -5.33
C MET A 589 5.24 41.52 -6.85
N GLU A 590 5.65 40.45 -7.52
CA GLU A 590 5.60 40.32 -8.98
C GLU A 590 4.17 40.52 -9.53
N HIS A 591 3.17 40.01 -8.80
CA HIS A 591 1.75 40.14 -9.18
C HIS A 591 1.18 41.53 -8.92
N LEU A 592 1.84 42.34 -8.09
CA LEU A 592 1.34 43.64 -7.62
C LEU A 592 2.04 44.84 -8.25
N SER A 593 3.02 44.60 -9.13
CA SER A 593 3.89 45.63 -9.72
C SER A 593 3.15 46.77 -10.44
N GLU A 594 1.94 46.52 -10.96
CA GLU A 594 1.09 47.52 -11.64
C GLU A 594 0.25 48.40 -10.71
N HIS A 595 0.24 48.13 -9.40
CA HIS A 595 -0.65 48.77 -8.44
C HIS A 595 0.13 49.56 -7.39
N GLN A 596 -0.46 50.64 -6.91
CA GLN A 596 0.15 51.52 -5.89
C GLN A 596 -0.47 51.31 -4.51
N PHE A 597 -1.74 50.92 -4.45
CA PHE A 597 -2.48 50.75 -3.21
C PHE A 597 -3.28 49.46 -3.20
N VAL A 598 -3.41 48.88 -2.01
CA VAL A 598 -4.46 47.89 -1.70
C VAL A 598 -5.52 48.61 -0.88
N ALA A 599 -6.74 48.68 -1.41
CA ALA A 599 -7.88 49.26 -0.73
C ALA A 599 -8.76 48.15 -0.12
N VAL A 600 -8.95 48.20 1.20
CA VAL A 600 -9.87 47.35 1.94
C VAL A 600 -11.09 48.18 2.31
N VAL A 601 -12.22 47.88 1.68
CA VAL A 601 -13.46 48.67 1.78
C VAL A 601 -14.46 47.94 2.67
N ASP A 602 -14.73 48.53 3.84
CA ASP A 602 -15.80 48.12 4.75
C ASP A 602 -17.13 48.72 4.28
N LYS A 603 -18.00 47.86 3.77
CA LYS A 603 -19.34 48.19 3.26
C LYS A 603 -20.45 47.82 4.25
N ALA A 604 -20.12 47.39 5.47
CA ALA A 604 -21.12 47.05 6.47
C ALA A 604 -21.83 48.31 6.98
N HIS A 605 -23.16 48.31 6.94
CA HIS A 605 -23.99 49.41 7.42
C HIS A 605 -24.28 49.34 8.93
N GLU A 606 -24.16 48.14 9.51
CA GLU A 606 -24.36 47.90 10.94
C GLU A 606 -23.11 47.24 11.54
N PRO A 607 -22.82 47.45 12.84
CA PRO A 607 -21.71 46.80 13.52
C PRO A 607 -21.78 45.27 13.40
N HIS A 608 -20.79 44.68 12.72
CA HIS A 608 -20.68 43.24 12.52
C HIS A 608 -19.42 42.68 13.17
N ALA A 609 -19.50 41.45 13.70
CA ALA A 609 -18.40 40.80 14.41
C ALA A 609 -17.24 40.34 13.50
N GLY A 610 -17.38 40.52 12.18
CA GLY A 610 -16.36 40.15 11.21
C GLY A 610 -15.07 40.95 11.40
N TRP A 611 -13.92 40.33 11.14
CA TRP A 611 -12.61 40.95 11.32
C TRP A 611 -11.74 40.81 10.08
N VAL A 612 -10.74 41.69 9.93
CA VAL A 612 -9.78 41.70 8.83
C VAL A 612 -8.39 41.96 9.37
N VAL A 613 -7.42 41.16 8.95
CA VAL A 613 -5.99 41.39 9.17
C VAL A 613 -5.29 41.39 7.81
N ALA A 614 -4.59 42.46 7.49
CA ALA A 614 -3.81 42.56 6.26
C ALA A 614 -2.43 43.15 6.52
N GLU A 615 -1.41 42.62 5.87
CA GLU A 615 -0.03 43.07 6.03
C GLU A 615 0.86 42.75 4.82
N PHE A 616 1.96 43.49 4.72
CA PHE A 616 3.10 43.15 3.88
C PHE A 616 4.19 42.53 4.76
N SER A 617 4.49 41.25 4.57
CA SER A 617 5.50 40.53 5.33
C SER A 617 6.72 40.20 4.48
N SER A 618 7.91 40.21 5.08
CA SER A 618 9.14 39.74 4.44
C SER A 618 9.15 38.21 4.39
N ALA A 619 9.67 37.63 3.29
CA ALA A 619 9.92 36.19 3.21
C ALA A 619 10.87 35.72 4.32
N PHE A 620 11.87 36.52 4.69
CA PHE A 620 12.83 36.20 5.75
C PHE A 620 12.16 36.07 7.13
N ASP A 621 11.21 36.95 7.44
CA ASP A 621 10.49 36.95 8.72
C ASP A 621 9.34 35.93 8.76
N SER A 622 9.01 35.33 7.62
CA SER A 622 7.89 34.39 7.47
C SER A 622 8.31 32.99 7.06
N GLN A 623 9.60 32.72 6.84
CA GLN A 623 10.12 31.40 6.49
C GLN A 623 11.29 31.00 7.40
N ILE A 624 11.17 29.83 8.02
CA ILE A 624 12.21 29.21 8.85
C ILE A 624 12.63 27.92 8.16
N ASP A 625 13.86 27.88 7.65
CA ASP A 625 14.44 26.69 7.02
C ASP A 625 15.29 25.92 8.03
N VAL A 626 14.99 24.64 8.20
CA VAL A 626 15.60 23.79 9.22
C VAL A 626 16.58 22.82 8.57
N ASP A 627 17.87 23.16 8.62
CA ASP A 627 18.95 22.32 8.11
C ASP A 627 19.50 21.38 9.20
N THR A 628 18.72 20.36 9.55
CA THR A 628 19.16 19.29 10.46
C THR A 628 18.89 17.93 9.87
N GLY A 629 19.87 17.02 9.98
CA GLY A 629 19.73 15.64 9.53
C GLY A 629 18.67 14.86 10.32
N LEU A 630 18.05 13.87 9.66
CA LEU A 630 16.97 13.05 10.22
C LEU A 630 17.35 12.43 11.57
N GLN A 631 18.56 11.87 11.70
CA GLN A 631 18.99 11.22 12.96
C GLN A 631 18.94 12.15 14.18
N ARG A 632 19.37 13.41 14.04
CA ARG A 632 19.32 14.40 15.13
C ARG A 632 17.88 14.79 15.44
N LEU A 633 17.07 14.98 14.40
CA LEU A 633 15.66 15.29 14.53
C LEU A 633 14.90 14.18 15.26
N LEU A 634 15.24 12.93 15.00
CA LEU A 634 14.61 11.77 15.64
C LEU A 634 14.98 11.61 17.12
N THR A 635 16.17 12.03 17.55
CA THR A 635 16.62 11.87 18.94
C THR A 635 16.26 13.04 19.84
N THR A 636 16.38 14.28 19.35
CA THR A 636 16.14 15.47 20.17
C THR A 636 14.79 16.14 19.90
N GLY A 637 14.13 15.80 18.79
CA GLY A 637 13.02 16.59 18.27
C GLY A 637 13.48 17.97 17.78
N LEU A 638 12.52 18.81 17.42
CA LEU A 638 12.71 20.21 17.07
C LEU A 638 11.88 21.09 18.02
N SER A 639 12.47 22.18 18.49
CA SER A 639 11.79 23.20 19.28
C SER A 639 12.07 24.55 18.63
N PHE A 640 11.00 25.30 18.36
CA PHE A 640 11.04 26.64 17.80
C PHE A 640 10.29 27.59 18.72
N ARG A 641 10.73 28.85 18.72
CA ARG A 641 10.01 29.92 19.41
C ARG A 641 9.70 31.04 18.44
N LEU A 642 8.43 31.25 18.17
CA LEU A 642 7.97 32.39 17.40
C LEU A 642 7.95 33.63 18.30
N PRO A 643 8.49 34.77 17.83
CA PRO A 643 8.51 36.01 18.60
C PRO A 643 7.10 36.60 18.81
N SER A 644 7.01 37.59 19.72
CA SER A 644 5.78 38.36 19.94
C SER A 644 5.38 39.15 18.68
N HIS A 645 6.31 39.89 18.09
CA HIS A 645 6.15 40.53 16.78
C HIS A 645 6.44 39.53 15.65
N ARG A 646 5.44 38.73 15.29
CA ARG A 646 5.50 37.79 14.16
C ARG A 646 4.57 38.21 13.01
N SER A 647 4.84 37.65 11.84
CA SER A 647 3.95 37.73 10.69
C SER A 647 2.68 36.90 10.92
N LEU A 648 1.60 37.25 10.23
CA LEU A 648 0.33 36.54 10.22
C LEU A 648 0.51 35.06 9.85
N VAL A 649 1.44 34.78 8.94
CA VAL A 649 1.74 33.43 8.44
C VAL A 649 3.23 33.15 8.53
N THR A 650 3.59 32.14 9.31
CA THR A 650 4.96 31.62 9.38
C THR A 650 5.02 30.23 8.75
N THR A 651 6.04 29.98 7.92
CA THR A 651 6.28 28.71 7.24
C THR A 651 7.57 28.09 7.75
N ILE A 652 7.51 26.86 8.24
CA ILE A 652 8.66 26.09 8.71
C ILE A 652 8.90 24.98 7.70
N LYS A 653 10.05 24.98 7.03
CA LYS A 653 10.44 23.93 6.08
C LYS A 653 11.42 22.98 6.76
N VAL A 654 11.11 21.69 6.73
CA VAL A 654 11.95 20.64 7.31
C VAL A 654 12.26 19.58 6.24
N PRO A 655 13.23 19.83 5.35
CA PRO A 655 13.55 18.93 4.22
C PRO A 655 13.87 17.49 4.63
N ALA A 656 14.47 17.30 5.81
CA ALA A 656 14.82 15.97 6.33
C ALA A 656 13.60 15.09 6.65
N LEU A 657 12.40 15.66 6.76
CA LEU A 657 11.16 14.93 7.03
C LEU A 657 10.42 14.61 5.73
N ASN A 658 10.87 13.59 5.02
CA ASN A 658 10.30 13.17 3.74
C ASN A 658 9.75 11.73 3.74
N SER A 659 10.00 10.93 4.77
CA SER A 659 9.60 9.51 4.80
C SER A 659 8.15 9.29 5.22
N ALA A 660 7.40 8.54 4.41
CA ALA A 660 6.01 8.17 4.70
C ALA A 660 5.86 7.10 5.82
N LEU A 661 6.97 6.58 6.34
CA LEU A 661 7.01 5.56 7.40
C LEU A 661 6.94 6.15 8.81
N LEU A 662 7.17 7.45 8.96
CA LEU A 662 7.25 8.13 10.25
C LEU A 662 6.02 9.00 10.50
N ALA A 663 5.59 9.02 11.76
CA ALA A 663 4.58 9.92 12.28
C ALA A 663 5.19 10.81 13.37
N TYR A 664 4.63 12.00 13.54
CA TYR A 664 5.14 13.02 14.45
C TYR A 664 4.01 13.59 15.29
N ASN A 665 4.35 14.20 16.43
CA ASN A 665 3.45 14.99 17.24
C ASN A 665 3.98 16.42 17.29
N ILE A 666 3.10 17.38 17.01
CA ILE A 666 3.40 18.79 17.17
C ILE A 666 2.59 19.36 18.33
N HIS A 667 3.29 20.10 19.20
CA HIS A 667 2.71 20.91 20.25
C HIS A 667 2.88 22.39 19.88
N ILE A 668 1.80 23.16 19.91
CA ILE A 668 1.79 24.61 19.72
C ILE A 668 1.30 25.26 21.01
N GLY A 669 2.17 26.06 21.62
CA GLY A 669 1.88 26.79 22.86
C GLY A 669 0.72 27.77 22.69
N LYS A 670 0.03 28.07 23.79
CA LYS A 670 -1.09 29.03 23.78
C LYS A 670 -0.59 30.45 23.55
N GLN A 671 -1.28 31.18 22.69
CA GLN A 671 -1.15 32.64 22.58
C GLN A 671 -1.93 33.32 23.72
N ALA A 672 -1.35 34.35 24.32
CA ALA A 672 -1.99 35.21 25.30
C ALA A 672 -2.31 36.55 24.63
N CYS A 673 -3.59 36.95 24.66
CA CYS A 673 -4.08 38.14 23.97
C CYS A 673 -4.91 38.98 24.93
N ASP A 674 -4.46 40.19 25.25
CA ASP A 674 -5.13 41.08 26.21
C ASP A 674 -6.49 41.57 25.68
N ALA A 675 -6.55 41.89 24.38
CA ALA A 675 -7.77 42.37 23.71
C ALA A 675 -8.67 41.24 23.16
N GLY A 676 -8.40 39.98 23.54
CA GLY A 676 -9.00 38.79 22.94
C GLY A 676 -8.39 38.45 21.58
N GLU A 677 -8.36 37.16 21.24
CA GLU A 677 -7.85 36.70 19.95
C GLU A 677 -8.92 36.82 18.85
N LEU A 678 -8.51 37.21 17.65
CA LEU A 678 -9.33 37.26 16.45
C LEU A 678 -9.63 35.85 15.91
N PHE A 679 -8.62 34.98 15.95
CA PHE A 679 -8.74 33.58 15.56
C PHE A 679 -7.74 32.70 16.33
N ALA A 680 -8.07 31.42 16.44
CA ALA A 680 -7.20 30.43 17.07
C ALA A 680 -6.15 29.92 16.07
N PRO A 681 -4.94 29.50 16.49
CA PRO A 681 -3.90 29.04 15.58
C PRO A 681 -4.38 27.95 14.61
N LEU A 682 -4.15 28.18 13.32
CA LEU A 682 -4.45 27.25 12.23
C LEU A 682 -3.13 26.70 11.71
N LEU A 683 -3.02 25.38 11.60
CA LEU A 683 -1.85 24.69 11.04
C LEU A 683 -2.24 24.05 9.71
N ARG A 684 -1.40 24.22 8.69
CA ARG A 684 -1.38 23.39 7.49
C ARG A 684 -0.06 22.65 7.44
N GLN A 685 -0.13 21.32 7.43
CA GLN A 685 0.98 20.48 6.98
C GLN A 685 0.84 20.23 5.48
N TYR A 686 1.94 20.27 4.73
CA TYR A 686 1.89 19.97 3.30
C TYR A 686 3.18 19.38 2.74
N VAL A 687 3.01 18.62 1.66
CA VAL A 687 4.09 18.07 0.82
C VAL A 687 3.82 18.50 -0.62
N THR A 688 4.79 19.17 -1.22
CA THR A 688 4.67 19.82 -2.54
C THR A 688 4.48 18.83 -3.68
N ASP A 689 5.29 17.76 -3.72
CA ASP A 689 5.35 16.81 -4.85
C ASP A 689 4.05 16.04 -5.11
N VAL A 690 3.27 15.77 -4.05
CA VAL A 690 2.04 14.97 -4.13
C VAL A 690 0.77 15.82 -3.89
N HIS A 691 0.93 17.14 -3.78
CA HIS A 691 -0.11 18.11 -3.43
C HIS A 691 -0.96 17.68 -2.22
N GLU A 692 -0.32 17.07 -1.22
CA GLU A 692 -0.95 16.76 0.04
C GLU A 692 -0.93 18.02 0.91
N SER A 693 -2.09 18.42 1.39
CA SER A 693 -2.30 19.46 2.38
C SER A 693 -3.30 18.97 3.39
N ARG A 694 -3.04 19.18 4.66
CA ARG A 694 -3.95 18.85 5.74
C ARG A 694 -3.97 19.99 6.74
N PHE A 695 -5.17 20.37 7.12
CA PHE A 695 -5.42 21.46 8.03
C PHE A 695 -5.82 20.93 9.41
N SER A 696 -5.30 21.57 10.45
CA SER A 696 -5.71 21.38 11.83
C SER A 696 -6.13 22.74 12.39
N VAL A 697 -7.32 22.80 12.98
CA VAL A 697 -7.92 24.02 13.57
C VAL A 697 -7.70 24.04 15.08
N ASN A 698 -7.63 25.24 15.67
CA ASN A 698 -7.48 25.45 17.12
C ASN A 698 -6.35 24.61 17.73
N VAL A 699 -5.19 24.63 17.08
CA VAL A 699 -4.13 23.64 17.32
C VAL A 699 -3.45 23.87 18.66
N ARG A 700 -3.39 22.80 19.46
CA ARG A 700 -2.54 22.69 20.65
C ARG A 700 -1.64 21.48 20.57
N ASP A 701 -2.25 20.31 20.37
CA ASP A 701 -1.58 19.05 20.18
C ASP A 701 -2.20 18.36 18.96
N THR A 702 -1.40 18.02 17.95
CA THR A 702 -1.89 17.24 16.80
C THR A 702 -0.84 16.28 16.29
N GLY A 703 -1.31 15.14 15.80
CA GLY A 703 -0.50 14.21 15.03
C GLY A 703 -0.23 14.76 13.63
N ILE A 704 0.97 14.51 13.13
CA ILE A 704 1.41 14.80 11.77
C ILE A 704 1.78 13.47 11.11
N SER A 705 1.19 13.22 9.95
CA SER A 705 1.53 12.09 9.08
C SER A 705 1.63 12.57 7.65
N LEU A 706 2.53 11.98 6.85
CA LEU A 706 2.81 12.42 5.49
C LEU A 706 2.83 11.27 4.48
N HIS A 707 2.43 11.55 3.24
CA HIS A 707 2.53 10.67 2.08
C HIS A 707 3.68 11.09 1.16
N GLY A 708 4.88 11.22 1.74
CA GLY A 708 6.13 11.57 1.03
C GLY A 708 6.76 10.39 0.29
N ILE A 709 8.07 10.19 0.47
CA ILE A 709 8.78 9.05 -0.12
C ILE A 709 8.31 7.77 0.58
N ALA A 710 7.60 6.93 -0.18
CA ALA A 710 7.11 5.65 0.28
C ALA A 710 7.91 4.50 -0.35
N PRO A 711 8.04 3.36 0.36
CA PRO A 711 8.70 2.19 -0.19
C PRO A 711 8.05 1.73 -1.49
N TYR A 712 8.86 1.20 -2.41
CA TYR A 712 8.37 0.67 -3.68
C TYR A 712 7.74 1.71 -4.61
N MET A 713 7.90 3.02 -4.37
CA MET A 713 7.38 4.03 -5.29
C MET A 713 8.44 4.40 -6.35
N PRO A 714 8.06 4.50 -7.63
CA PRO A 714 8.93 5.07 -8.65
C PRO A 714 9.15 6.58 -8.41
N PRO A 715 10.29 7.15 -8.85
CA PRO A 715 10.52 8.59 -8.81
C PRO A 715 9.57 9.34 -9.74
N ALA A 716 9.31 10.62 -9.45
CA ALA A 716 8.51 11.49 -10.30
C ALA A 716 9.21 11.77 -11.65
N LEU A 717 8.43 11.94 -12.73
CA LEU A 717 8.93 12.22 -14.09
C LEU A 717 9.76 13.50 -14.17
N HIS A 718 9.35 14.52 -13.42
CA HIS A 718 10.05 15.80 -13.29
C HIS A 718 10.19 16.11 -11.80
N ALA A 719 11.22 15.57 -11.16
CA ALA A 719 11.53 15.90 -9.78
C ALA A 719 11.82 17.41 -9.68
N LYS A 720 11.01 18.14 -8.90
CA LYS A 720 11.33 19.51 -8.49
C LYS A 720 12.52 19.48 -7.50
N GLN A 721 13.16 20.63 -7.30
CA GLN A 721 14.40 20.79 -6.51
C GLN A 721 14.41 20.02 -5.16
N PRO A 722 15.60 19.69 -4.60
CA PRO A 722 15.79 18.80 -3.44
C PRO A 722 15.22 19.24 -2.08
N GLN A 723 14.31 20.24 -2.03
CA GLN A 723 13.71 20.77 -0.79
C GLN A 723 12.33 20.17 -0.45
N ASN A 724 12.02 18.96 -0.92
CA ASN A 724 10.69 18.32 -0.82
C ASN A 724 10.47 17.51 0.46
N GLY A 725 10.72 18.12 1.62
CA GLY A 725 10.30 17.57 2.91
C GLY A 725 9.00 18.18 3.42
N LEU A 726 8.62 17.82 4.64
CA LEU A 726 7.48 18.37 5.35
C LEU A 726 7.61 19.89 5.47
N SER A 727 6.55 20.59 5.07
CA SER A 727 6.39 22.02 5.31
C SER A 727 5.19 22.27 6.21
N LEU A 728 5.36 23.14 7.20
CA LEU A 728 4.35 23.52 8.18
C LEU A 728 4.06 25.01 8.04
N GLN A 729 2.85 25.36 7.63
CA GLN A 729 2.38 26.73 7.52
C GLN A 729 1.43 27.02 8.67
N ILE A 730 1.74 28.02 9.49
CA ILE A 730 1.02 28.36 10.71
C ILE A 730 0.46 29.77 10.55
N TRP A 731 -0.87 29.89 10.63
CA TRP A 731 -1.54 31.18 10.82
C TRP A 731 -1.75 31.37 12.32
N SER A 732 -1.29 32.50 12.83
CA SER A 732 -1.46 32.86 14.24
C SER A 732 -1.86 34.32 14.35
N ASP A 733 -2.67 34.66 15.36
CA ASP A 733 -3.13 36.04 15.53
C ASP A 733 -1.93 36.92 15.89
N PRO A 734 -1.54 37.86 15.03
CA PRO A 734 -0.33 38.61 15.25
C PRO A 734 -0.60 39.87 16.11
N THR A 735 -1.84 40.09 16.55
CA THR A 735 -2.22 41.14 17.52
C THR A 735 -1.99 40.71 18.97
N CYS A 736 -1.62 39.44 19.17
CA CYS A 736 -1.31 38.87 20.48
C CYS A 736 0.20 39.01 20.75
N ASP A 737 0.57 39.92 21.66
CA ASP A 737 1.95 40.26 22.05
C ASP A 737 2.66 39.17 22.89
N SER A 738 2.40 37.90 22.60
CA SER A 738 2.96 36.74 23.28
C SER A 738 3.81 35.90 22.33
N SER A 739 4.94 35.34 22.78
CA SER A 739 5.70 34.35 22.01
C SER A 739 5.01 32.98 22.01
N ILE A 740 5.07 32.25 20.89
CA ILE A 740 4.50 30.90 20.76
C ILE A 740 5.65 29.88 20.67
N GLU A 741 5.63 28.88 21.54
CA GLU A 741 6.55 27.74 21.49
C GLU A 741 5.97 26.64 20.60
N ILE A 742 6.81 26.05 19.74
CA ILE A 742 6.42 24.97 18.83
C ILE A 742 7.39 23.82 19.04
N ASN A 743 6.88 22.66 19.48
CA ASN A 743 7.69 21.47 19.71
C ASN A 743 7.22 20.35 18.77
N LEU A 744 8.12 19.82 17.95
CA LEU A 744 7.90 18.71 17.04
C LEU A 744 8.71 17.50 17.50
N SER A 745 8.04 16.39 17.77
CA SER A 745 8.65 15.14 18.25
C SER A 745 8.18 13.95 17.43
N VAL A 746 8.96 12.88 17.40
CA VAL A 746 8.60 11.65 16.67
C VAL A 746 7.64 10.81 17.50
N ASP A 747 6.56 10.36 16.88
CA ASP A 747 5.68 9.35 17.47
C ASP A 747 6.15 7.96 17.05
N ILE A 748 7.07 7.37 17.80
CA ILE A 748 7.61 6.03 17.50
C ILE A 748 6.49 4.99 17.48
N LEU A 749 5.57 5.06 18.45
CA LEU A 749 4.45 4.13 18.52
C LEU A 749 3.49 4.34 17.35
N GLY A 750 3.12 5.58 17.02
CA GLY A 750 2.30 5.91 15.86
C GLY A 750 2.93 5.52 14.51
N SER A 751 4.27 5.59 14.42
CA SER A 751 5.03 5.19 13.22
C SER A 751 4.93 3.68 12.94
N LEU A 752 4.88 2.83 13.97
CA LEU A 752 4.71 1.38 13.79
C LEU A 752 3.44 1.03 13.01
N GLY A 753 2.33 1.75 13.23
CA GLY A 753 1.07 1.53 12.52
C GLY A 753 1.16 1.82 11.02
N LYS A 754 2.06 2.71 10.61
CA LYS A 754 2.27 3.07 9.19
C LYS A 754 3.00 1.98 8.40
N LEU A 755 3.61 0.99 9.07
CA LEU A 755 4.33 -0.12 8.44
C LEU A 755 3.40 -1.15 7.78
N TRP A 756 2.25 -1.45 8.41
CA TRP A 756 1.36 -2.53 7.97
C TRP A 756 0.92 -2.38 6.51
N MET A 757 0.33 -1.23 6.15
CA MET A 757 -0.21 -1.01 4.80
C MET A 757 0.85 -1.06 3.70
N ARG A 758 2.10 -0.69 4.01
CA ARG A 758 3.21 -0.61 3.05
C ARG A 758 4.02 -1.90 2.94
N TYR A 759 4.02 -2.73 3.99
CA TYR A 759 4.82 -3.95 4.06
C TYR A 759 4.00 -5.24 4.23
N ARG A 760 2.66 -5.21 4.07
CA ARG A 760 1.80 -6.40 4.26
C ARG A 760 2.24 -7.66 3.50
N ILE A 761 2.83 -7.53 2.32
CA ILE A 761 3.31 -8.67 1.51
C ILE A 761 4.58 -9.31 2.10
N VAL A 762 5.33 -8.61 2.96
CA VAL A 762 6.46 -9.18 3.72
C VAL A 762 5.99 -10.37 4.56
N PHE A 763 4.79 -10.30 5.13
CA PHE A 763 4.18 -11.39 5.91
C PHE A 763 3.73 -12.59 5.06
N ALA A 764 3.79 -12.50 3.73
CA ALA A 764 3.66 -13.64 2.83
C ALA A 764 5.03 -14.17 2.35
N ALA A 765 6.00 -13.28 2.12
CA ALA A 765 7.30 -13.62 1.55
C ALA A 765 8.33 -14.14 2.58
N PHE A 766 8.54 -13.42 3.68
CA PHE A 766 9.56 -13.77 4.70
C PHE A 766 9.31 -15.10 5.41
N PRO A 767 8.05 -15.53 5.66
CA PRO A 767 7.81 -16.88 6.16
C PRO A 767 8.35 -17.99 5.26
N ILE A 768 8.34 -17.81 3.93
CA ILE A 768 8.91 -18.78 2.99
C ILE A 768 10.44 -18.83 3.11
N LEU A 769 11.11 -17.68 3.36
CA LEU A 769 12.53 -17.66 3.73
C LEU A 769 12.78 -18.50 4.99
N ILE A 770 11.96 -18.35 6.03
CA ILE A 770 12.13 -19.10 7.29
C ILE A 770 11.92 -20.60 7.07
N VAL A 771 10.83 -20.99 6.42
CA VAL A 771 10.49 -22.40 6.16
C VAL A 771 11.55 -23.10 5.29
N THR A 772 12.07 -22.41 4.26
CA THR A 772 13.12 -22.98 3.39
C THR A 772 14.45 -23.15 4.11
N LEU A 773 14.81 -22.24 5.03
CA LEU A 773 15.97 -22.41 5.90
C LEU A 773 15.80 -23.57 6.88
N VAL A 774 14.60 -23.74 7.46
CA VAL A 774 14.29 -24.88 8.33
C VAL A 774 14.40 -26.20 7.56
N LEU A 775 13.78 -26.28 6.38
CA LEU A 775 13.89 -27.45 5.50
C LEU A 775 15.35 -27.75 5.14
N ARG A 776 16.15 -26.72 4.82
CA ARG A 776 17.58 -26.87 4.52
C ARG A 776 18.33 -27.49 5.69
N GLN A 777 18.06 -27.03 6.91
CA GLN A 777 18.66 -27.61 8.12
C GLN A 777 18.20 -29.06 8.34
N GLN A 778 16.91 -29.36 8.15
CA GLN A 778 16.36 -30.70 8.28
C GLN A 778 17.00 -31.69 7.29
N PHE A 779 17.11 -31.33 6.01
CA PHE A 779 17.77 -32.16 4.99
C PHE A 779 19.25 -32.36 5.28
N ARG A 780 19.97 -31.29 5.67
CA ARG A 780 21.41 -31.40 6.03
C ARG A 780 21.64 -32.38 7.17
N THR A 781 20.81 -32.34 8.22
CA THR A 781 20.93 -33.30 9.34
C THR A 781 20.48 -34.70 8.94
N TYR A 782 19.42 -34.83 8.14
CA TYR A 782 18.93 -36.11 7.66
C TYR A 782 19.98 -36.85 6.81
N ASP A 783 20.65 -36.16 5.89
CA ASP A 783 21.68 -36.76 5.03
C ASP A 783 22.90 -37.20 5.85
N ASN A 784 23.26 -36.47 6.91
CA ASN A 784 24.41 -36.80 7.77
C ASN A 784 24.09 -37.92 8.79
N ILE A 785 23.01 -37.78 9.55
CA ILE A 785 22.71 -38.59 10.74
C ILE A 785 21.65 -39.67 10.47
N GLY A 786 20.84 -39.52 9.41
CA GLY A 786 19.73 -40.43 9.08
C GLY A 786 18.46 -40.19 9.89
N VAL A 787 18.40 -39.12 10.70
CA VAL A 787 17.22 -38.72 11.47
C VAL A 787 16.66 -37.43 10.89
N PHE A 788 15.37 -37.45 10.54
CA PHE A 788 14.68 -36.26 10.08
C PHE A 788 14.02 -35.58 11.29
N MET A 789 14.66 -34.51 11.76
CA MET A 789 14.23 -33.79 12.96
C MET A 789 12.85 -33.15 12.77
N SER A 790 12.13 -32.90 13.86
CA SER A 790 10.86 -32.17 13.81
C SER A 790 11.04 -30.74 13.29
N PHE A 791 9.99 -30.16 12.70
CA PHE A 791 10.03 -28.77 12.21
C PHE A 791 10.40 -27.80 13.34
N THR A 792 9.81 -28.01 14.53
CA THR A 792 10.09 -27.22 15.74
C THR A 792 11.57 -27.24 16.13
N GLN A 793 12.21 -28.41 16.11
CA GLN A 793 13.64 -28.52 16.40
C GLN A 793 14.50 -27.88 15.30
N GLY A 794 14.13 -28.07 14.02
CA GLY A 794 14.81 -27.42 12.90
C GLY A 794 14.77 -25.90 13.00
N LEU A 795 13.62 -25.35 13.38
CA LEU A 795 13.47 -23.92 13.66
C LEU A 795 14.34 -23.47 14.83
N ASN A 796 14.41 -24.22 15.92
CA ASN A 796 15.28 -23.89 17.06
C ASN A 796 16.77 -23.89 16.69
N GLU A 797 17.23 -24.83 15.87
CA GLU A 797 18.61 -24.83 15.35
C GLU A 797 18.87 -23.64 14.41
N CYS A 798 17.90 -23.32 13.54
CA CYS A 798 17.98 -22.14 12.68
C CYS A 798 18.03 -20.84 13.46
N LEU A 799 17.26 -20.71 14.55
CA LEU A 799 17.26 -19.51 15.42
C LEU A 799 18.63 -19.26 16.06
N LYS A 800 19.40 -20.31 16.34
CA LYS A 800 20.75 -20.20 16.92
C LYS A 800 21.85 -19.97 15.90
N SER A 801 21.60 -20.30 14.62
CA SER A 801 22.63 -20.33 13.59
C SER A 801 22.26 -19.52 12.34
N SER A 802 21.44 -20.10 11.46
CA SER A 802 21.23 -19.61 10.10
C SER A 802 20.37 -18.35 10.03
N LEU A 803 19.36 -18.18 10.90
CA LEU A 803 18.45 -17.04 10.87
C LEU A 803 19.14 -15.72 11.28
N PRO A 804 19.90 -15.65 12.38
CA PRO A 804 20.67 -14.44 12.71
C PRO A 804 21.63 -14.02 11.59
N LEU A 805 22.31 -14.99 10.95
CA LEU A 805 23.23 -14.73 9.84
C LEU A 805 22.49 -14.26 8.57
N ALA A 806 21.33 -14.86 8.26
CA ALA A 806 20.53 -14.45 7.12
C ALA A 806 19.96 -13.05 7.31
N LEU A 807 19.41 -12.74 8.50
CA LEU A 807 18.87 -11.41 8.80
C LEU A 807 19.97 -10.35 8.80
N SER A 808 21.16 -10.64 9.35
CA SER A 808 22.28 -9.69 9.28
C SER A 808 22.74 -9.46 7.83
N ALA A 809 22.89 -10.52 7.03
CA ALA A 809 23.21 -10.38 5.60
C ALA A 809 22.17 -9.54 4.84
N LEU A 810 20.88 -9.73 5.12
CA LEU A 810 19.80 -8.94 4.52
C LEU A 810 19.81 -7.49 5.01
N THR A 811 20.19 -7.20 6.25
CA THR A 811 20.38 -5.81 6.72
C THR A 811 21.56 -5.12 6.03
N PHE A 812 22.68 -5.82 5.84
CA PHE A 812 23.80 -5.25 5.09
C PHE A 812 23.40 -5.01 3.63
N LEU A 813 22.65 -5.94 3.03
CA LEU A 813 22.11 -5.76 1.68
C LEU A 813 21.14 -4.58 1.61
N SER A 814 20.26 -4.37 2.60
CA SER A 814 19.34 -3.23 2.61
C SER A 814 20.09 -1.90 2.67
N ILE A 815 21.14 -1.82 3.50
CA ILE A 815 21.99 -0.63 3.60
C ILE A 815 22.76 -0.40 2.30
N ALA A 816 23.31 -1.46 1.69
CA ALA A 816 24.05 -1.38 0.43
C ALA A 816 23.16 -0.90 -0.72
N LEU A 817 21.93 -1.42 -0.82
CA LEU A 817 20.95 -1.00 -1.82
C LEU A 817 20.56 0.47 -1.65
N ALA A 818 20.22 0.90 -0.42
CA ALA A 818 19.90 2.30 -0.12
C ALA A 818 21.08 3.25 -0.44
N THR A 819 22.31 2.83 -0.14
CA THR A 819 23.52 3.62 -0.44
C THR A 819 23.76 3.73 -1.95
N ALA A 820 23.59 2.63 -2.69
CA ALA A 820 23.73 2.60 -4.14
C ALA A 820 22.67 3.49 -4.81
N GLN A 821 21.42 3.47 -4.33
CA GLN A 821 20.35 4.33 -4.82
C GLN A 821 20.66 5.81 -4.57
N HIS A 822 21.10 6.16 -3.35
CA HIS A 822 21.49 7.54 -3.03
C HIS A 822 22.65 8.03 -3.93
N GLN A 823 23.65 7.19 -4.20
CA GLN A 823 24.76 7.52 -5.09
C GLN A 823 24.30 7.68 -6.55
N SER A 824 23.44 6.78 -7.05
CA SER A 824 22.83 6.86 -8.38
C SER A 824 22.11 8.20 -8.58
N LYS A 825 21.23 8.59 -7.65
CA LYS A 825 20.49 9.87 -7.70
C LYS A 825 21.42 11.09 -7.74
N LYS A 826 22.53 11.05 -6.99
CA LYS A 826 23.52 12.14 -6.97
C LYS A 826 24.31 12.26 -8.29
N TRP A 827 24.62 11.13 -8.93
CA TRP A 827 25.35 11.10 -10.21
C TRP A 827 24.45 11.46 -11.41
N MET A 828 23.16 11.09 -11.35
CA MET A 828 22.15 11.36 -12.38
C MET A 828 21.75 12.83 -12.53
N LEU A 829 22.07 13.69 -11.54
CA LEU A 829 21.76 15.13 -11.59
C LEU A 829 22.55 15.90 -12.67
N GLY A 830 23.39 15.22 -13.47
CA GLY A 830 24.21 15.80 -14.54
C GLY A 830 24.07 15.15 -15.93
N SER A 831 23.15 14.19 -16.16
CA SER A 831 22.99 13.49 -17.45
C SER A 831 21.57 13.58 -18.05
N ASN A 832 21.45 13.26 -19.34
CA ASN A 832 20.24 13.47 -20.15
C ASN A 832 19.06 12.56 -19.69
N PRO A 833 17.88 13.10 -19.36
CA PRO A 833 16.81 12.37 -18.65
C PRO A 833 16.10 11.26 -19.46
N ASN A 834 16.21 11.25 -20.78
CA ASN A 834 15.33 10.44 -21.65
C ASN A 834 15.74 8.96 -21.82
N THR A 835 16.97 8.57 -21.50
CA THR A 835 17.45 7.19 -21.64
C THR A 835 17.60 6.45 -20.30
N MET A 836 17.44 7.14 -19.17
CA MET A 836 17.87 6.65 -17.85
C MET A 836 16.73 6.34 -16.86
N ALA A 837 15.49 6.80 -17.13
CA ALA A 837 14.32 6.47 -16.31
C ALA A 837 13.91 4.98 -16.34
N LEU A 838 14.35 4.23 -17.35
CA LEU A 838 14.05 2.81 -17.53
C LEU A 838 14.92 1.89 -16.64
N PHE A 839 16.08 2.37 -16.18
CA PHE A 839 16.99 1.63 -15.30
C PHE A 839 16.77 1.90 -13.80
N ASP A 840 16.01 2.94 -13.43
CA ASP A 840 15.76 3.34 -12.03
C ASP A 840 14.57 2.58 -11.40
N ASP A 841 13.61 2.10 -12.20
CA ASP A 841 12.39 1.41 -11.71
C ASP A 841 12.71 0.05 -11.06
N ALA A 842 13.78 -0.63 -11.50
CA ALA A 842 14.16 -1.97 -11.04
C ALA A 842 14.79 -2.00 -9.63
N ASN A 843 15.39 -0.89 -9.16
CA ASN A 843 16.09 -0.87 -7.88
C ASN A 843 15.12 -0.68 -6.70
N ASN A 844 14.02 0.07 -6.89
CA ASN A 844 12.98 0.30 -5.88
C ASN A 844 12.07 -0.94 -5.68
N GLU A 845 12.33 -2.03 -6.41
CA GLU A 845 11.59 -3.29 -6.36
C GLU A 845 12.25 -4.36 -5.49
N LEU A 846 13.44 -4.07 -4.95
CA LEU A 846 14.23 -5.03 -4.19
C LEU A 846 14.01 -4.91 -2.67
N LEU A 847 13.96 -6.06 -2.00
CA LEU A 847 13.90 -6.25 -0.54
C LEU A 847 12.78 -5.44 0.14
N LEU A 848 13.13 -4.31 0.78
CA LEU A 848 12.19 -3.42 1.47
C LEU A 848 11.89 -2.13 0.69
N GLY A 849 12.50 -1.92 -0.48
CA GLY A 849 12.25 -0.78 -1.36
C GLY A 849 12.43 0.60 -0.72
N SER A 850 13.26 0.71 0.33
CA SER A 850 13.53 1.96 1.06
C SER A 850 14.86 2.58 0.60
N ASP A 851 14.83 3.87 0.31
CA ASP A 851 15.99 4.63 -0.17
C ASP A 851 16.86 5.20 0.97
N ASP A 852 16.41 5.07 2.23
CA ASP A 852 17.08 5.61 3.42
C ASP A 852 17.74 4.49 4.25
N THR A 853 19.01 4.69 4.61
CA THR A 853 19.83 3.77 5.42
C THR A 853 19.37 3.71 6.89
N PHE A 854 18.63 4.71 7.37
CA PHE A 854 18.09 4.76 8.74
C PHE A 854 17.19 3.55 9.06
N PHE A 855 16.44 3.04 8.08
CA PHE A 855 15.47 1.96 8.26
C PHE A 855 16.08 0.54 8.29
N TRP A 856 17.38 0.40 8.54
CA TRP A 856 18.07 -0.90 8.63
C TRP A 856 17.42 -1.87 9.63
N PHE A 857 16.80 -1.36 10.69
CA PHE A 857 16.15 -2.15 11.74
C PHE A 857 14.84 -2.82 11.28
N LEU A 858 14.27 -2.44 10.14
CA LEU A 858 13.01 -3.02 9.64
C LEU A 858 13.18 -4.49 9.24
N VAL A 859 14.30 -4.87 8.63
CA VAL A 859 14.58 -6.26 8.25
C VAL A 859 14.55 -7.21 9.46
N PRO A 860 15.32 -6.97 10.56
CA PRO A 860 15.28 -7.84 11.73
C PRO A 860 13.95 -7.77 12.47
N LEU A 861 13.27 -6.61 12.48
CA LEU A 861 11.93 -6.48 13.05
C LEU A 861 10.91 -7.37 12.32
N PHE A 862 10.82 -7.27 10.99
CA PHE A 862 9.93 -8.12 10.20
C PHE A 862 10.33 -9.59 10.25
N GLY A 863 11.64 -9.88 10.26
CA GLY A 863 12.17 -11.22 10.48
C GLY A 863 11.69 -11.83 11.80
N LEU A 864 11.80 -11.09 12.91
CA LEU A 864 11.32 -11.50 14.23
C LEU A 864 9.81 -11.78 14.22
N MET A 865 9.01 -10.86 13.67
CA MET A 865 7.56 -11.02 13.58
C MET A 865 7.17 -12.24 12.75
N CYS A 866 7.80 -12.44 11.59
CA CYS A 866 7.55 -13.59 10.73
C CYS A 866 7.97 -14.91 11.38
N ILE A 867 9.06 -14.93 12.16
CA ILE A 867 9.43 -16.09 12.99
C ILE A 867 8.31 -16.42 13.97
N GLY A 868 7.80 -15.41 14.70
CA GLY A 868 6.67 -15.60 15.62
C GLY A 868 5.43 -16.19 14.95
N ILE A 869 5.07 -15.69 13.78
CA ILE A 869 3.94 -16.20 12.98
C ILE A 869 4.20 -17.64 12.51
N CYS A 870 5.41 -17.95 12.02
CA CYS A 870 5.79 -19.32 11.64
C CYS A 870 5.67 -20.30 12.81
N VAL A 871 6.09 -19.91 14.00
CA VAL A 871 5.93 -20.73 15.21
C VAL A 871 4.45 -20.93 15.53
N ALA A 872 3.66 -19.85 15.54
CA ALA A 872 2.24 -19.90 15.84
C ALA A 872 1.48 -20.84 14.88
N ILE A 873 1.70 -20.67 13.58
CA ILE A 873 1.06 -21.48 12.52
C ILE A 873 1.49 -22.94 12.63
N ASN A 874 2.77 -23.23 12.92
CA ASN A 874 3.25 -24.59 13.14
C ASN A 874 2.53 -25.27 14.33
N TYR A 875 2.41 -24.58 15.48
CA TYR A 875 1.68 -25.12 16.62
C TYR A 875 0.18 -25.29 16.35
N ILE A 876 -0.46 -24.35 15.64
CA ILE A 876 -1.86 -24.48 15.21
C ILE A 876 -2.02 -25.71 14.30
N ALA A 877 -1.12 -25.90 13.34
CA ALA A 877 -1.14 -27.07 12.46
C ALA A 877 -1.01 -28.39 13.26
N MET A 878 -0.08 -28.47 14.21
CA MET A 878 0.07 -29.64 15.08
C MET A 878 -1.16 -29.89 15.98
N ILE A 879 -1.79 -28.83 16.50
CA ILE A 879 -3.04 -28.94 17.29
C ILE A 879 -4.18 -29.46 16.41
N LEU A 880 -4.33 -28.93 15.20
CA LEU A 880 -5.33 -29.40 14.23
C LEU A 880 -5.09 -30.87 13.85
N GLU A 881 -3.83 -31.24 13.60
CA GLU A 881 -3.45 -32.62 13.34
C GLU A 881 -3.81 -33.53 14.52
N LEU A 882 -3.56 -33.11 15.76
CA LEU A 882 -3.95 -33.83 16.97
C LEU A 882 -5.47 -34.00 17.10
N ILE A 883 -6.25 -32.94 16.81
CA ILE A 883 -7.72 -32.96 16.85
C ILE A 883 -8.26 -33.93 15.79
N PHE A 884 -7.84 -33.81 14.53
CA PHE A 884 -8.25 -34.72 13.46
C PHE A 884 -7.78 -36.16 13.73
N ALA A 885 -6.56 -36.31 14.26
CA ALA A 885 -6.03 -37.57 14.75
C ALA A 885 -6.69 -38.05 16.05
N SER A 886 -7.66 -37.35 16.63
CA SER A 886 -8.51 -37.86 17.72
C SER A 886 -9.93 -38.16 17.22
N LEU A 887 -10.47 -37.33 16.33
CA LEU A 887 -11.77 -37.57 15.69
C LEU A 887 -11.76 -38.85 14.84
N TYR A 888 -10.71 -39.07 14.04
CA TYR A 888 -10.60 -40.25 13.18
C TYR A 888 -10.55 -41.59 13.96
N SER A 889 -10.47 -41.61 15.31
CA SER A 889 -10.36 -42.83 16.14
C SER A 889 -11.63 -43.06 16.92
N VAL A 890 -12.41 -41.99 17.12
CA VAL A 890 -13.79 -42.04 17.58
C VAL A 890 -14.71 -42.53 16.46
N PHE A 891 -14.51 -42.07 15.22
CA PHE A 891 -15.35 -42.42 14.07
C PHE A 891 -14.97 -43.75 13.38
N LEU A 892 -13.86 -44.39 13.74
CA LEU A 892 -13.47 -45.67 13.15
C LEU A 892 -14.19 -46.83 13.85
N PRO A 893 -14.91 -47.71 13.12
CA PRO A 893 -15.64 -48.81 13.74
C PRO A 893 -14.71 -49.78 14.49
N ALA A 894 -15.11 -50.20 15.69
CA ALA A 894 -14.34 -51.06 16.60
C ALA A 894 -13.84 -52.38 15.97
N LYS A 895 -14.48 -52.85 14.89
CA LYS A 895 -14.09 -54.03 14.12
C LYS A 895 -12.78 -53.85 13.33
N LEU A 896 -12.51 -52.64 12.80
CA LEU A 896 -11.25 -52.30 12.12
C LEU A 896 -10.11 -52.03 13.10
N ARG A 897 -10.45 -51.57 14.31
CA ARG A 897 -9.50 -51.26 15.39
C ARG A 897 -8.82 -52.51 15.99
N LYS A 898 -9.41 -53.69 15.80
CA LYS A 898 -8.89 -54.98 16.30
C LYS A 898 -8.02 -55.72 15.26
N ASP A 899 -8.20 -55.45 13.97
CA ASP A 899 -7.42 -56.04 12.87
C ASP A 899 -6.05 -55.35 12.65
N GLU A 900 -5.90 -54.07 13.06
CA GLU A 900 -4.62 -53.35 12.95
C GLU A 900 -3.58 -53.76 14.02
N GLY A 901 -4.00 -54.37 15.14
CA GLY A 901 -3.09 -54.79 16.21
C GLY A 901 -2.05 -55.85 15.78
N GLY A 902 -2.22 -56.48 14.61
CA GLY A 902 -1.30 -57.49 14.08
C GLY A 902 -0.69 -57.18 12.70
N ARG A 903 -0.99 -56.03 12.07
CA ARG A 903 -0.50 -55.71 10.70
C ARG A 903 -0.03 -54.26 10.59
N SER A 904 1.26 -54.06 10.86
CA SER A 904 1.97 -52.77 10.69
C SER A 904 2.13 -52.21 9.26
N PRO A 905 1.78 -52.88 8.12
CA PRO A 905 1.90 -52.24 6.80
C PRO A 905 0.59 -51.78 6.13
N SER A 906 -0.59 -51.83 6.77
CA SER A 906 -1.87 -51.48 6.11
C SER A 906 -2.42 -50.06 6.34
N ALA A 907 -1.77 -49.22 7.16
CA ALA A 907 -2.27 -47.88 7.50
C ALA A 907 -2.31 -46.90 6.30
N PHE A 908 -1.44 -47.11 5.30
CA PHE A 908 -1.50 -46.44 4.00
C PHE A 908 -1.96 -47.47 2.96
N ALA A 909 -3.26 -47.48 2.65
CA ALA A 909 -3.81 -48.40 1.65
C ALA A 909 -3.07 -48.23 0.31
N VAL A 910 -2.32 -49.25 -0.10
CA VAL A 910 -1.62 -49.27 -1.39
C VAL A 910 -2.66 -49.38 -2.49
N THR A 911 -3.14 -48.26 -3.00
CA THR A 911 -3.85 -48.24 -4.28
C THR A 911 -2.92 -48.80 -5.35
N SER A 912 -3.37 -49.76 -6.15
CA SER A 912 -2.59 -50.35 -7.25
C SER A 912 -1.94 -49.26 -8.12
N ASN A 913 -0.66 -49.43 -8.51
CA ASN A 913 0.07 -48.50 -9.38
C ASN A 913 -0.73 -48.12 -10.65
N ARG A 914 -1.54 -49.06 -11.18
CA ARG A 914 -2.42 -48.80 -12.32
C ARG A 914 -3.52 -47.79 -11.99
N ARG A 915 -4.16 -47.90 -10.82
CA ARG A 915 -5.22 -46.99 -10.37
C ARG A 915 -4.65 -45.59 -10.07
N ARG A 916 -3.42 -45.53 -9.59
CA ARG A 916 -2.67 -44.28 -9.34
C ARG A 916 -2.38 -43.52 -10.61
N VAL A 917 -1.72 -44.17 -11.58
CA VAL A 917 -1.46 -43.56 -12.90
C VAL A 917 -2.76 -43.10 -13.55
N ILE A 918 -3.83 -43.89 -13.49
CA ILE A 918 -5.14 -43.49 -14.02
C ILE A 918 -5.68 -42.25 -13.29
N THR A 919 -5.65 -42.21 -11.96
CA THR A 919 -6.20 -41.07 -11.18
C THR A 919 -5.39 -39.79 -11.42
N THR A 920 -4.07 -39.91 -11.51
CA THR A 920 -3.16 -38.80 -11.81
C THR A 920 -3.33 -38.32 -13.25
N CYS A 921 -3.48 -39.22 -14.23
CA CYS A 921 -3.82 -38.84 -15.61
C CYS A 921 -5.19 -38.16 -15.71
N ILE A 922 -6.20 -38.61 -14.97
CA ILE A 922 -7.52 -37.97 -14.92
C ILE A 922 -7.41 -36.58 -14.30
N LEU A 923 -6.72 -36.43 -13.17
CA LEU A 923 -6.55 -35.13 -12.51
C LEU A 923 -5.77 -34.14 -13.39
N LEU A 924 -4.69 -34.59 -14.03
CA LEU A 924 -3.90 -33.77 -14.95
C LEU A 924 -4.71 -33.39 -16.20
N SER A 925 -5.50 -34.31 -16.74
CA SER A 925 -6.41 -34.03 -17.86
C SER A 925 -7.48 -33.00 -17.45
N LEU A 926 -8.05 -33.13 -16.25
CA LEU A 926 -9.03 -32.20 -15.72
C LEU A 926 -8.44 -30.80 -15.46
N VAL A 927 -7.20 -30.72 -14.95
CA VAL A 927 -6.48 -29.45 -14.77
C VAL A 927 -6.14 -28.81 -16.12
N SER A 928 -5.80 -29.62 -17.11
CA SER A 928 -5.49 -29.12 -18.47
C SER A 928 -6.71 -28.58 -19.22
N THR A 929 -7.93 -28.93 -18.81
CA THR A 929 -9.15 -28.71 -19.61
C THR A 929 -10.21 -27.88 -18.92
N VAL A 930 -10.48 -28.12 -17.63
CA VAL A 930 -11.65 -27.57 -16.92
C VAL A 930 -11.29 -26.82 -15.65
N ILE A 931 -10.30 -27.31 -14.89
CA ILE A 931 -10.04 -26.84 -13.54
C ILE A 931 -8.71 -26.07 -13.48
N PRO A 932 -8.65 -24.87 -12.87
CA PRO A 932 -7.39 -24.17 -12.69
C PRO A 932 -6.50 -24.92 -11.71
N TYR A 933 -5.18 -24.88 -11.93
CA TYR A 933 -4.24 -25.57 -11.05
C TYR A 933 -4.32 -25.09 -9.57
N HIS A 934 -4.79 -23.87 -9.33
CA HIS A 934 -5.05 -23.32 -8.00
C HIS A 934 -6.05 -24.17 -7.19
N PHE A 935 -7.10 -24.69 -7.83
CA PHE A 935 -8.05 -25.60 -7.16
C PHE A 935 -7.39 -26.93 -6.83
N ALA A 936 -6.65 -27.50 -7.79
CA ALA A 936 -5.90 -28.73 -7.57
C ALA A 936 -4.91 -28.56 -6.40
N TYR A 937 -4.25 -27.40 -6.29
CA TYR A 937 -3.38 -27.07 -5.16
C TYR A 937 -4.09 -27.14 -3.81
N VAL A 938 -5.29 -26.55 -3.69
CA VAL A 938 -6.10 -26.62 -2.45
C VAL A 938 -6.47 -28.06 -2.11
N VAL A 939 -6.89 -28.84 -3.11
CA VAL A 939 -7.18 -30.28 -2.92
C VAL A 939 -5.92 -31.03 -2.44
N LEU A 940 -4.76 -30.73 -3.01
CA LEU A 940 -3.48 -31.33 -2.59
C LEU A 940 -3.11 -30.94 -1.16
N CYS A 941 -3.35 -29.70 -0.72
CA CYS A 941 -3.17 -29.32 0.68
C CYS A 941 -4.05 -30.14 1.63
N LEU A 942 -5.31 -30.40 1.25
CA LEU A 942 -6.22 -31.23 2.04
C LEU A 942 -5.79 -32.71 2.08
N VAL A 943 -5.34 -33.26 0.95
CA VAL A 943 -4.79 -34.62 0.88
C VAL A 943 -3.51 -34.73 1.70
N GLN A 944 -2.65 -33.71 1.65
CA GLN A 944 -1.42 -33.66 2.43
C GLN A 944 -1.73 -33.59 3.94
N LEU A 945 -2.70 -32.77 4.36
CA LEU A 945 -3.18 -32.75 5.75
C LEU A 945 -3.70 -34.12 6.21
N ALA A 946 -4.50 -34.80 5.39
CA ALA A 946 -4.95 -36.15 5.70
C ALA A 946 -3.77 -37.14 5.80
N THR A 947 -2.74 -36.96 4.98
CA THR A 947 -1.52 -37.77 4.99
C THR A 947 -0.70 -37.51 6.26
N THR A 948 -0.53 -36.25 6.69
CA THR A 948 0.18 -35.92 7.94
C THR A 948 -0.55 -36.44 9.16
N VAL A 949 -1.89 -36.35 9.21
CA VAL A 949 -2.73 -36.92 10.28
C VAL A 949 -2.55 -38.43 10.40
N ARG A 950 -2.54 -39.16 9.27
CA ARG A 950 -2.29 -40.61 9.25
C ARG A 950 -0.87 -40.94 9.68
N ALA A 951 0.11 -40.19 9.21
CA ALA A 951 1.52 -40.35 9.58
C ALA A 951 1.74 -40.12 11.08
N PHE A 952 1.10 -39.09 11.66
CA PHE A 952 1.16 -38.78 13.08
C PHE A 952 0.65 -39.92 13.95
N ARG A 953 -0.51 -40.49 13.59
CA ARG A 953 -1.07 -41.66 14.27
C ARG A 953 -0.16 -42.86 14.18
N LEU A 954 0.29 -43.20 12.98
CA LEU A 954 1.17 -44.35 12.78
C LEU A 954 2.45 -44.19 13.60
N ALA A 955 3.05 -43.00 13.65
CA ALA A 955 4.21 -42.72 14.47
C ALA A 955 3.92 -42.91 15.97
N ARG A 956 2.78 -42.39 16.46
CA ARG A 956 2.34 -42.52 17.85
C ARG A 956 2.04 -43.96 18.27
N ASP A 957 1.36 -44.71 17.41
CA ASP A 957 0.88 -46.06 17.71
C ASP A 957 1.99 -47.12 17.60
N SER A 958 2.90 -46.95 16.64
CA SER A 958 4.00 -47.91 16.41
C SER A 958 5.25 -47.63 17.25
N GLY A 959 5.51 -46.38 17.62
CA GLY A 959 6.74 -45.98 18.32
C GLY A 959 8.03 -46.16 17.50
N ILE A 960 7.95 -46.48 16.20
CA ILE A 960 9.13 -46.78 15.37
C ILE A 960 9.76 -45.50 14.83
N ASP A 961 11.09 -45.42 14.95
CA ASP A 961 11.95 -44.34 14.45
C ASP A 961 11.68 -43.90 13.00
N SER A 962 11.47 -44.85 12.09
CA SER A 962 11.19 -44.56 10.68
C SER A 962 9.87 -43.84 10.47
N ASN A 963 8.86 -44.13 11.31
CA ASN A 963 7.54 -43.53 11.20
C ASN A 963 7.54 -42.08 11.72
N TYR A 964 8.35 -41.79 12.74
CA TYR A 964 8.61 -40.41 13.18
C TYR A 964 9.36 -39.59 12.14
N ASN A 965 10.38 -40.16 11.49
CA ASN A 965 11.09 -39.48 10.39
C ASN A 965 10.13 -39.14 9.24
N PHE A 966 9.26 -40.07 8.86
CA PHE A 966 8.27 -39.85 7.82
C PHE A 966 7.23 -38.79 8.22
N TYR A 967 6.70 -38.84 9.44
CA TYR A 967 5.78 -37.82 9.95
C TYR A 967 6.41 -36.42 9.92
N ASN A 968 7.62 -36.26 10.46
CA ASN A 968 8.31 -34.97 10.48
C ASN A 968 8.55 -34.43 9.07
N TYR A 969 8.89 -35.30 8.11
CA TYR A 969 9.04 -34.92 6.70
C TYR A 969 7.71 -34.49 6.08
N ALA A 970 6.66 -35.29 6.22
CA ALA A 970 5.34 -34.97 5.67
C ALA A 970 4.78 -33.68 6.28
N HIS A 971 5.00 -33.44 7.57
CA HIS A 971 4.60 -32.22 8.28
C HIS A 971 5.37 -31.00 7.77
N SER A 972 6.70 -31.07 7.60
CA SER A 972 7.47 -29.95 7.05
C SER A 972 7.07 -29.58 5.62
N ILE A 973 6.75 -30.56 4.78
CA ILE A 973 6.22 -30.31 3.43
C ILE A 973 4.81 -29.69 3.50
N PHE A 974 3.97 -30.13 4.44
CA PHE A 974 2.67 -29.52 4.68
C PHE A 974 2.79 -28.04 5.11
N ILE A 975 3.72 -27.70 6.01
CA ILE A 975 3.98 -26.31 6.41
C ILE A 975 4.43 -25.46 5.23
N LEU A 976 5.32 -25.97 4.35
CA LEU A 976 5.68 -25.28 3.12
C LEU A 976 4.47 -25.03 2.22
N MET A 977 3.62 -26.04 2.03
CA MET A 977 2.41 -25.89 1.21
C MET A 977 1.41 -24.90 1.81
N LEU A 978 1.28 -24.87 3.14
CA LEU A 978 0.41 -23.95 3.85
C LEU A 978 0.85 -22.49 3.67
N TRP A 979 2.15 -22.20 3.56
CA TRP A 979 2.65 -20.85 3.30
C TRP A 979 2.54 -20.40 1.83
N ILE A 980 2.45 -21.34 0.89
CA ILE A 980 2.19 -21.04 -0.52
C ILE A 980 0.69 -20.91 -0.81
N LEU A 981 -0.17 -21.46 0.05
CA LEU A 981 -1.63 -21.41 -0.09
C LEU A 981 -2.19 -19.97 -0.24
N PRO A 982 -1.80 -18.95 0.55
CA PRO A 982 -2.33 -17.59 0.42
C PRO A 982 -2.10 -16.94 -0.95
N ILE A 983 -1.07 -17.36 -1.68
CA ILE A 983 -0.78 -16.86 -3.04
C ILE A 983 -1.80 -17.42 -4.03
N ASN A 984 -2.24 -18.67 -3.84
CA ASN A 984 -3.15 -19.36 -4.75
C ASN A 984 -4.63 -19.05 -4.49
N LEU A 985 -5.00 -18.73 -3.25
CA LEU A 985 -6.40 -18.55 -2.85
C LEU A 985 -7.13 -17.44 -3.60
N PRO A 986 -6.57 -16.23 -3.81
CA PRO A 986 -7.32 -15.14 -4.42
C PRO A 986 -7.74 -15.43 -5.86
N VAL A 987 -6.85 -16.01 -6.67
CA VAL A 987 -7.16 -16.41 -8.06
C VAL A 987 -8.24 -17.50 -8.07
N LEU A 988 -8.20 -18.45 -7.13
CA LEU A 988 -9.23 -19.47 -6.99
C LEU A 988 -10.60 -18.86 -6.67
N VAL A 989 -10.66 -17.88 -5.78
CA VAL A 989 -11.92 -17.19 -5.43
C VAL A 989 -12.51 -16.50 -6.66
N VAL A 990 -11.68 -15.86 -7.49
CA VAL A 990 -12.11 -15.26 -8.77
C VAL A 990 -12.72 -16.32 -9.68
N TRP A 991 -12.06 -17.49 -9.82
CA TRP A 991 -12.56 -18.56 -10.67
C TRP A 991 -13.89 -19.16 -10.18
N ILE A 992 -14.02 -19.45 -8.88
CA ILE A 992 -15.27 -20.00 -8.30
C ILE A 992 -16.44 -19.03 -8.52
N ARG A 993 -16.20 -17.73 -8.36
CA ARG A 993 -17.23 -16.70 -8.60
C ARG A 993 -17.66 -16.68 -10.06
N ASN A 994 -16.70 -16.69 -10.98
CA ASN A 994 -17.00 -16.67 -12.42
C ASN A 994 -17.76 -17.93 -12.87
N LEU A 995 -17.45 -19.10 -12.31
CA LEU A 995 -18.18 -20.34 -12.54
C LEU A 995 -19.66 -20.22 -12.12
N ALA A 996 -19.93 -19.55 -11.00
CA ALA A 996 -21.28 -19.32 -10.51
C ALA A 996 -22.08 -18.33 -11.37
N VAL A 997 -21.38 -17.41 -12.04
CA VAL A 997 -22.01 -16.37 -12.87
C VAL A 997 -22.27 -16.88 -14.30
N HIS A 998 -21.29 -17.47 -15.01
CA HIS A 998 -21.51 -18.14 -16.30
C HIS A 998 -20.41 -19.18 -16.64
N TRP A 999 -20.80 -20.41 -16.98
CA TRP A 999 -19.92 -21.60 -17.18
C TRP A 999 -19.01 -21.55 -18.43
N LEU A 1000 -19.20 -20.61 -19.37
CA LEU A 1000 -18.69 -20.73 -20.75
C LEU A 1000 -17.55 -19.79 -21.17
N THR A 1001 -16.96 -18.98 -20.27
CA THR A 1001 -15.76 -18.20 -20.63
C THR A 1001 -14.48 -19.00 -20.37
N PRO A 1002 -13.76 -19.49 -21.40
CA PRO A 1002 -12.52 -20.25 -21.20
C PRO A 1002 -11.41 -19.35 -20.64
N PHE A 1003 -10.78 -19.76 -19.54
CA PHE A 1003 -9.59 -19.10 -18.98
C PHE A 1003 -8.35 -19.65 -19.68
N SER A 1004 -7.56 -18.81 -20.35
CA SER A 1004 -6.43 -19.27 -21.16
C SER A 1004 -5.13 -19.49 -20.37
N SER A 1005 -4.92 -18.80 -19.25
CA SER A 1005 -3.61 -18.76 -18.56
C SER A 1005 -3.44 -19.73 -17.36
N HIS A 1006 -4.51 -20.36 -16.85
CA HIS A 1006 -4.47 -21.13 -15.58
C HIS A 1006 -4.48 -22.67 -15.73
N HIS A 1007 -4.37 -23.17 -16.95
CA HIS A 1007 -4.34 -24.61 -17.26
C HIS A 1007 -2.91 -25.14 -17.46
N ASN A 1008 -1.91 -24.48 -16.86
CA ASN A 1008 -0.52 -24.92 -16.95
C ASN A 1008 -0.27 -26.16 -16.06
N ILE A 1009 -0.28 -27.33 -16.69
CA ILE A 1009 -0.01 -28.61 -16.03
C ILE A 1009 1.35 -28.61 -15.31
N LEU A 1010 2.38 -27.99 -15.91
CA LEU A 1010 3.73 -27.98 -15.34
C LEU A 1010 3.80 -27.24 -14.02
N SER A 1011 2.88 -26.30 -13.77
CA SER A 1011 2.81 -25.53 -12.52
C SER A 1011 2.33 -26.33 -11.32
N ILE A 1012 1.75 -27.53 -11.52
CA ILE A 1012 1.18 -28.34 -10.41
C ILE A 1012 1.55 -29.82 -10.45
N MET A 1013 1.94 -30.35 -11.62
CA MET A 1013 2.31 -31.76 -11.77
C MET A 1013 3.33 -32.23 -10.72
N PRO A 1014 4.42 -31.49 -10.43
CA PRO A 1014 5.35 -31.89 -9.37
C PRO A 1014 4.73 -31.99 -7.96
N PHE A 1015 3.85 -31.07 -7.59
CA PHE A 1015 3.09 -31.14 -6.33
C PHE A 1015 2.19 -32.39 -6.29
N ILE A 1016 1.48 -32.68 -7.38
CA ILE A 1016 0.62 -33.88 -7.47
C ILE A 1016 1.46 -35.13 -7.24
N LEU A 1017 2.57 -35.27 -7.96
CA LEU A 1017 3.45 -36.43 -7.86
C LEU A 1017 4.05 -36.58 -6.45
N LEU A 1018 4.46 -35.47 -5.81
CA LEU A 1018 5.04 -35.50 -4.47
C LEU A 1018 4.00 -35.86 -3.39
N VAL A 1019 2.81 -35.24 -3.42
CA VAL A 1019 1.74 -35.55 -2.46
C VAL A 1019 1.25 -36.98 -2.66
N GLU A 1020 1.20 -37.47 -3.89
CA GLU A 1020 0.86 -38.84 -4.19
C GLU A 1020 1.90 -39.83 -3.65
N THR A 1021 3.21 -39.57 -3.81
CA THR A 1021 4.25 -40.42 -3.21
C THR A 1021 4.19 -40.42 -1.69
N LEU A 1022 4.00 -39.24 -1.08
CA LEU A 1022 3.81 -39.10 0.37
C LEU A 1022 2.57 -39.85 0.86
N SER A 1023 1.46 -39.81 0.13
CA SER A 1023 0.23 -40.53 0.49
C SER A 1023 0.41 -42.06 0.57
N THR A 1024 1.46 -42.59 -0.04
CA THR A 1024 1.83 -44.02 0.03
C THR A 1024 2.79 -44.37 1.17
N GLY A 1025 3.15 -43.41 2.02
CA GLY A 1025 4.10 -43.62 3.12
C GLY A 1025 5.56 -43.63 2.67
N ARG A 1026 5.88 -43.14 1.47
CA ARG A 1026 7.26 -43.09 0.96
C ARG A 1026 7.93 -41.76 1.32
N MET A 1027 9.15 -41.86 1.86
CA MET A 1027 10.01 -40.74 2.22
C MET A 1027 11.17 -40.62 1.23
N VAL A 1028 11.70 -39.41 1.06
CA VAL A 1028 12.90 -39.15 0.24
C VAL A 1028 14.08 -39.98 0.76
N PRO A 1029 14.79 -40.73 -0.10
CA PRO A 1029 15.98 -41.47 0.31
C PRO A 1029 17.12 -40.52 0.69
N ARG A 1030 18.05 -41.00 1.52
CA ARG A 1030 19.25 -40.23 1.87
C ARG A 1030 20.07 -39.94 0.62
N ALA A 1031 20.44 -38.69 0.44
CA ALA A 1031 21.17 -38.24 -0.73
C ALA A 1031 22.69 -38.40 -0.54
N GLY A 1032 23.39 -38.78 -1.61
CA GLY A 1032 24.85 -38.66 -1.65
C GLY A 1032 25.30 -37.20 -1.67
N PHE A 1033 26.59 -36.93 -1.43
CA PHE A 1033 27.13 -35.58 -1.29
C PHE A 1033 26.70 -34.61 -2.39
N ARG A 1034 26.75 -35.01 -3.67
CA ARG A 1034 26.38 -34.16 -4.82
C ARG A 1034 24.90 -33.75 -4.82
N VAL A 1035 24.01 -34.71 -4.58
CA VAL A 1035 22.55 -34.49 -4.56
C VAL A 1035 22.16 -33.67 -3.32
N SER A 1036 22.76 -33.95 -2.17
CA SER A 1036 22.58 -33.17 -0.94
C SER A 1036 23.06 -31.73 -1.13
N PHE A 1037 24.24 -31.53 -1.74
CA PHE A 1037 24.78 -30.19 -2.02
C PHE A 1037 23.84 -29.37 -2.91
N PHE A 1038 23.33 -29.97 -4.00
CA PHE A 1038 22.37 -29.29 -4.87
C PHE A 1038 21.06 -28.96 -4.15
N THR A 1039 20.52 -29.89 -3.35
CA THR A 1039 19.31 -29.64 -2.53
C THR A 1039 19.51 -28.45 -1.58
N ASN A 1040 20.68 -28.36 -0.95
CA ASN A 1040 21.04 -27.25 -0.07
C ASN A 1040 21.15 -25.91 -0.81
N ILE A 1041 21.73 -25.89 -2.02
CA ILE A 1041 21.79 -24.70 -2.86
C ILE A 1041 20.38 -24.27 -3.28
N LEU A 1042 19.56 -25.21 -3.76
CA LEU A 1042 18.21 -24.92 -4.22
C LEU A 1042 17.37 -24.29 -3.11
N LEU A 1043 17.35 -24.89 -1.92
CA LEU A 1043 16.62 -24.34 -0.76
C LEU A 1043 17.14 -22.97 -0.34
N PHE A 1044 18.46 -22.75 -0.38
CA PHE A 1044 19.04 -21.44 -0.10
C PHE A 1044 18.64 -20.39 -1.15
N SER A 1045 18.68 -20.73 -2.44
CA SER A 1045 18.28 -19.84 -3.53
C SER A 1045 16.81 -19.44 -3.45
N ILE A 1046 15.91 -20.37 -3.09
CA ILE A 1046 14.49 -20.07 -2.88
C ILE A 1046 14.32 -19.11 -1.70
N GLY A 1047 15.02 -19.35 -0.59
CA GLY A 1047 15.00 -18.45 0.57
C GLY A 1047 15.53 -17.05 0.24
N ALA A 1048 16.66 -16.97 -0.47
CA ALA A 1048 17.24 -15.71 -0.93
C ALA A 1048 16.31 -14.95 -1.88
N TYR A 1049 15.66 -15.65 -2.82
CA TYR A 1049 14.65 -15.05 -3.69
C TYR A 1049 13.45 -14.53 -2.89
N ALA A 1050 12.92 -15.33 -1.96
CA ALA A 1050 11.80 -14.93 -1.11
C ALA A 1050 12.11 -13.66 -0.29
N ALA A 1051 13.35 -13.51 0.17
CA ALA A 1051 13.79 -12.33 0.89
C ALA A 1051 13.92 -11.09 -0.02
N VAL A 1052 14.59 -11.23 -1.17
CA VAL A 1052 14.98 -10.09 -2.02
C VAL A 1052 13.91 -9.69 -3.03
N TYR A 1053 13.21 -10.65 -3.64
CA TYR A 1053 12.24 -10.39 -4.70
C TYR A 1053 10.80 -10.74 -4.29
N GLY A 1054 10.63 -11.55 -3.25
CA GLY A 1054 9.33 -12.12 -2.88
C GLY A 1054 8.26 -11.10 -2.52
N VAL A 1055 8.63 -9.88 -2.09
CA VAL A 1055 7.66 -8.81 -1.79
C VAL A 1055 7.04 -8.23 -3.07
N THR A 1056 7.87 -7.95 -4.08
CA THR A 1056 7.42 -7.38 -5.36
C THR A 1056 6.85 -8.44 -6.29
N TYR A 1057 7.43 -9.64 -6.29
CA TYR A 1057 7.15 -10.72 -7.24
C TYR A 1057 6.65 -11.99 -6.53
N ALA A 1058 5.66 -11.85 -5.65
CA ALA A 1058 5.17 -12.92 -4.81
C ALA A 1058 4.64 -14.14 -5.61
N TYR A 1059 4.05 -13.93 -6.79
CA TYR A 1059 3.56 -15.02 -7.66
C TYR A 1059 4.65 -16.07 -8.02
N VAL A 1060 5.92 -15.65 -8.11
CA VAL A 1060 7.04 -16.55 -8.48
C VAL A 1060 7.33 -17.58 -7.38
N LEU A 1061 6.98 -17.28 -6.11
CA LEU A 1061 7.23 -18.16 -4.97
C LEU A 1061 6.51 -19.52 -5.12
N HIS A 1062 5.32 -19.53 -5.71
CA HIS A 1062 4.64 -20.78 -6.06
C HIS A 1062 5.50 -21.63 -7.00
N HIS A 1063 5.98 -21.03 -8.09
CA HIS A 1063 6.76 -21.75 -9.10
C HIS A 1063 8.09 -22.27 -8.54
N LEU A 1064 8.74 -21.51 -7.66
CA LEU A 1064 9.95 -21.95 -6.96
C LEU A 1064 9.68 -23.14 -6.04
N ALA A 1065 8.58 -23.13 -5.28
CA ALA A 1065 8.17 -24.27 -4.47
C ALA A 1065 7.81 -25.49 -5.34
N ASN A 1066 7.22 -25.28 -6.51
CA ASN A 1066 6.94 -26.34 -7.48
C ASN A 1066 8.23 -26.96 -8.06
N ILE A 1067 9.25 -26.13 -8.37
CA ILE A 1067 10.58 -26.60 -8.79
C ILE A 1067 11.24 -27.43 -7.69
N LEU A 1068 11.13 -27.01 -6.42
CA LEU A 1068 11.59 -27.82 -5.30
C LEU A 1068 10.87 -29.17 -5.23
N CYS A 1069 9.55 -29.21 -5.44
CA CYS A 1069 8.80 -30.47 -5.49
C CYS A 1069 9.26 -31.36 -6.65
N ALA A 1070 9.54 -30.78 -7.83
CA ALA A 1070 10.06 -31.52 -8.98
C ALA A 1070 11.41 -32.16 -8.67
N TRP A 1071 12.29 -31.42 -7.99
CA TRP A 1071 13.57 -31.92 -7.52
C TRP A 1071 13.42 -33.06 -6.51
N LEU A 1072 12.52 -32.94 -5.52
CA LEU A 1072 12.26 -34.00 -4.53
C LEU A 1072 11.66 -35.26 -5.14
N VAL A 1073 10.83 -35.11 -6.18
CA VAL A 1073 10.28 -36.22 -6.98
C VAL A 1073 11.39 -36.89 -7.78
N ALA A 1074 12.28 -36.13 -8.41
CA ALA A 1074 13.42 -36.69 -9.13
C ALA A 1074 14.32 -37.55 -8.23
N ILE A 1075 14.61 -37.10 -7.00
CA ILE A 1075 15.36 -37.88 -6.01
C ILE A 1075 14.64 -39.19 -5.64
N HIS A 1076 13.30 -39.16 -5.56
CA HIS A 1076 12.49 -40.35 -5.23
C HIS A 1076 12.59 -41.46 -6.28
N PHE A 1077 12.75 -41.10 -7.54
CA PHE A 1077 12.73 -42.01 -8.68
C PHE A 1077 14.12 -42.27 -9.28
N ASP A 1078 15.18 -41.67 -8.72
CA ASP A 1078 16.57 -41.90 -9.15
C ASP A 1078 17.06 -43.32 -8.75
N PRO A 1079 17.35 -44.21 -9.72
CA PRO A 1079 17.83 -45.57 -9.45
C PRO A 1079 19.15 -45.62 -8.67
N SER A 1080 19.97 -44.56 -8.74
CA SER A 1080 21.29 -44.49 -8.10
C SER A 1080 21.23 -44.28 -6.58
N THR A 1081 20.06 -43.92 -6.04
CA THR A 1081 19.82 -43.70 -4.61
C THR A 1081 19.32 -44.94 -3.87
N TRP A 1082 19.09 -46.05 -4.59
CA TRP A 1082 18.67 -47.31 -3.98
C TRP A 1082 19.85 -48.02 -3.31
N PRO A 1083 19.70 -48.52 -2.06
CA PRO A 1083 20.77 -49.27 -1.42
C PRO A 1083 21.12 -50.52 -2.23
N PRO A 1084 22.42 -50.84 -2.41
CA PRO A 1084 22.89 -51.90 -3.33
C PRO A 1084 22.40 -53.32 -2.98
N LYS A 1085 21.77 -53.52 -1.82
CA LYS A 1085 21.25 -54.83 -1.38
C LYS A 1085 19.93 -55.25 -2.03
N ARG A 1086 19.23 -54.38 -2.78
CA ARG A 1086 17.98 -54.75 -3.48
C ARG A 1086 18.12 -55.10 -4.96
N ALA A 1087 19.30 -54.89 -5.56
CA ALA A 1087 19.53 -55.21 -6.97
C ALA A 1087 19.82 -56.71 -7.22
N VAL A 1088 20.19 -57.47 -6.19
CA VAL A 1088 20.57 -58.89 -6.35
C VAL A 1088 19.37 -59.85 -6.22
N SER A 1089 18.26 -59.44 -5.60
CA SER A 1089 17.09 -60.32 -5.45
C SER A 1089 16.12 -60.30 -6.64
N SER A 1090 16.23 -59.33 -7.55
CA SER A 1090 15.36 -59.24 -8.73
C SER A 1090 15.96 -59.85 -10.00
N ALA A 1091 17.25 -60.22 -9.98
CA ALA A 1091 17.93 -60.85 -11.13
C ALA A 1091 17.97 -62.38 -11.08
N VAL A 1092 17.73 -63.01 -9.92
CA VAL A 1092 17.83 -64.48 -9.75
C VAL A 1092 16.47 -65.20 -9.87
N ALA A 1093 15.36 -64.47 -10.01
CA ALA A 1093 14.01 -65.06 -10.10
C ALA A 1093 13.46 -65.21 -11.53
N LEU A 1094 14.29 -65.01 -12.57
CA LEU A 1094 13.86 -65.01 -13.98
C LEU A 1094 14.52 -66.07 -14.86
N GLU A 1095 15.29 -67.00 -14.29
CA GLU A 1095 16.02 -68.03 -15.06
C GLU A 1095 15.57 -69.48 -14.79
N ASP A 1096 14.42 -69.68 -14.15
CA ASP A 1096 13.91 -71.03 -13.84
C ASP A 1096 12.42 -71.16 -14.20
N LYS A 1097 12.12 -71.10 -15.50
CA LYS A 1097 10.86 -71.59 -16.10
C LYS A 1097 10.92 -71.54 -17.63
N ASN A 1098 11.47 -72.59 -18.25
CA ASN A 1098 10.98 -73.16 -19.50
C ASN A 1098 11.91 -74.27 -20.01
N SER A 1099 11.48 -75.52 -19.88
CA SER A 1099 11.54 -76.51 -20.98
C SER A 1099 11.10 -77.89 -20.47
N ASP A 1100 9.80 -78.16 -20.54
CA ASP A 1100 9.29 -79.53 -20.50
C ASP A 1100 8.40 -79.73 -21.74
N GLY A 1101 8.96 -80.41 -22.74
CA GLY A 1101 8.39 -80.51 -24.08
C GLY A 1101 9.08 -81.58 -24.93
N LYS A 1102 8.76 -82.84 -24.58
CA LYS A 1102 9.04 -84.11 -25.27
C LYS A 1102 9.29 -84.02 -26.80
N THR A 1103 10.39 -84.63 -27.25
CA THR A 1103 10.41 -85.43 -28.50
C THR A 1103 11.36 -86.62 -28.38
N LYS A 1104 10.80 -87.82 -28.56
CA LYS A 1104 11.50 -89.10 -28.75
C LYS A 1104 12.15 -89.16 -30.13
N LYS A 1105 13.38 -89.67 -30.23
CA LYS A 1105 13.72 -90.91 -30.97
C LYS A 1105 15.20 -91.30 -30.81
N ARG A 1106 15.37 -92.60 -30.57
CA ARG A 1106 16.55 -93.49 -30.53
C ARG A 1106 17.27 -93.59 -31.90
N PRO A 1107 18.41 -94.31 -32.05
CA PRO A 1107 19.02 -95.34 -31.18
C PRO A 1107 20.05 -94.84 -30.20
#